data_AF-A0AAW2Z2Z5-F1
#
_entry.id   AF-A0AAW2Z2Z5-F1
#
_cell.length_a   1.000
_cell.length_b   1.000
_cell.length_c   1.000
_cell.angle_alpha   90.00
_cell.angle_beta   90.00
_cell.angle_gamma   90.00
#
_symmetry.space_group_name_H-M   'P 1'
#
loop_
_entity.id
_entity.type
_entity.pdbx_description
1 polymer ?
#
loop_
_entity_poly.entity_id
_entity_poly.type
_entity_poly.pdbx_seq_one_letter_code
_entity_poly.pdbx_strand_id
1 'polypeptide(L)'
;MSAPFFSDIEVISNVAEAFLTKLEEAIGSESFNDRSKISDVFLSMAPFFKTYTRYCNNYDKAVAQLKKSRENQEFKSLVATMDKDTRTTKLGLSSYLILPIQRIPRYQLLLRDLIHHTEPYHPDYADLISAEEKIREVAVHLNTAMKVIDATNELLRVQQSFSPEASFLEPHRRFKKEGALEEVLADQMDNFNNRAPIYVHLFNDMMVLSKQRGDKFELRTKIPISSNSQLYEYVSVMQDAEANKGVFQLRTPQGSYTFHSSSLQEKYSWMEAIDVVISENKKVQSSSQLQLINQVHTDDSSTTFNIALQSEQASYELNPTEIINELKAGATMLKYCRSTKPHFRTIKLSNDEQFLMWGSPNKNYNESVVPLSEVKKIVRGQKTQIFMRYKNPELENLSFSLLYKNRTLDIVCKDKREYDTWVEGITMLLENQNKPNKRISDAASLDLLGAPITPSQVQPITSSNDFEDQKKFKEMFERIGDAYTWGQGAKGALGHGDQNDQTEPLVMKDFLFLDVSLLACENSAAAAVMLGGEVFTWGSGDAGRLGHGDEGDRLKATLVMALRGHKIITVRMGLSHTMVLEDNGHVWVFGGNSHGQTGLGDSMKKQLKPTTIPTLQQIGKKVVDVECGHWHSACILEGGAFMTWGSGEDGQLGHGNKNNLYVPTLLRHEALDNKKVVQCSLGLWHSLVVCDDGTVYSWGNATYGQLGHGNTEECLVPTMIRSFVENGIRVKSVAAGSTHSGCIASSGEIYMWGNGIYGQIGNGIKQHALAPVRVDALASRPAKQLACGVNHVMVLLEDGIVFSWGAGTYGRLGVKSESDLHSPKMVEFLSDKSVRNIDCGGSQSACVCAHQWVPDKDCHNCMDCNLAFTFLRRRHHCRYCGGIFCGSCTNKRISVLRFGHSDPVRVCNNCYQILAKK
;
A
#
# COMPACT_ATOMS: atom_id res chain seq x y z
N MET A 1 -15.89 -54.14 -28.93
CA MET A 1 -15.11 -54.38 -27.70
C MET A 1 -14.97 -53.05 -26.98
N SER A 2 -15.22 -53.00 -25.67
CA SER A 2 -15.25 -51.76 -24.88
C SER A 2 -13.95 -51.54 -24.11
N ALA A 3 -13.16 -50.55 -24.49
CA ALA A 3 -12.15 -49.97 -23.60
C ALA A 3 -12.88 -49.14 -22.51
N PRO A 4 -12.66 -49.41 -21.20
CA PRO A 4 -13.49 -48.84 -20.14
C PRO A 4 -13.11 -47.40 -19.77
N PHE A 5 -14.05 -46.68 -19.17
CA PHE A 5 -14.02 -45.22 -18.95
C PHE A 5 -12.89 -44.66 -18.07
N PHE A 6 -12.08 -45.50 -17.42
CA PHE A 6 -10.99 -45.11 -16.52
C PHE A 6 -9.77 -46.07 -16.56
N SER A 7 -9.56 -46.79 -17.67
CA SER A 7 -8.58 -47.91 -17.77
C SER A 7 -7.18 -47.63 -17.21
N ASP A 8 -6.69 -46.39 -17.35
CA ASP A 8 -5.28 -46.05 -17.14
C ASP A 8 -5.07 -44.97 -16.06
N ILE A 9 -6.01 -44.70 -15.15
CA ILE A 9 -5.84 -43.56 -14.23
C ILE A 9 -4.69 -43.73 -13.21
N GLU A 10 -4.48 -44.95 -12.71
CA GLU A 10 -3.34 -45.27 -11.84
C GLU A 10 -2.03 -45.19 -12.63
N VAL A 11 -2.03 -45.67 -13.88
CA VAL A 11 -0.91 -45.50 -14.83
C VAL A 11 -0.62 -44.01 -15.08
N ILE A 12 -1.66 -43.19 -15.26
CA ILE A 12 -1.54 -41.74 -15.47
C ILE A 12 -0.94 -41.04 -14.24
N SER A 13 -1.37 -41.41 -13.03
CA SER A 13 -0.80 -40.85 -11.80
C SER A 13 0.68 -41.26 -11.63
N ASN A 14 0.98 -42.55 -11.80
CA ASN A 14 2.33 -43.08 -11.64
C ASN A 14 3.30 -42.54 -12.70
N VAL A 15 2.85 -42.37 -13.96
CA VAL A 15 3.65 -41.74 -15.02
C VAL A 15 3.78 -40.23 -14.81
N ALA A 16 2.76 -39.52 -14.31
CA ALA A 16 2.87 -38.11 -13.97
C ALA A 16 3.82 -37.84 -12.79
N GLU A 17 4.01 -38.81 -11.89
CA GLU A 17 5.01 -38.76 -10.81
C GLU A 17 6.40 -39.18 -11.30
N ALA A 18 6.53 -40.24 -12.08
CA ALA A 18 7.79 -40.61 -12.72
C ALA A 18 8.33 -39.50 -13.66
N PHE A 19 7.45 -38.76 -14.34
CA PHE A 19 7.80 -37.57 -15.12
C PHE A 19 8.35 -36.44 -14.25
N LEU A 20 7.72 -36.15 -13.11
CA LEU A 20 8.21 -35.15 -12.15
C LEU A 20 9.58 -35.55 -11.59
N THR A 21 9.74 -36.80 -11.13
CA THR A 21 11.04 -37.29 -10.62
C THR A 21 12.14 -37.18 -11.67
N LYS A 22 11.91 -37.62 -12.91
CA LYS A 22 12.89 -37.49 -14.00
C LYS A 22 13.23 -36.05 -14.36
N LEU A 23 12.24 -35.16 -14.34
CA LEU A 23 12.43 -33.74 -14.58
C LEU A 23 13.24 -33.09 -13.45
N GLU A 24 13.02 -33.51 -12.20
CA GLU A 24 13.76 -33.08 -11.02
C GLU A 24 15.19 -33.65 -10.97
N GLU A 25 15.41 -34.88 -11.44
CA GLU A 25 16.74 -35.48 -11.63
C GLU A 25 17.53 -34.73 -12.72
N ALA A 26 16.90 -34.42 -13.86
CA ALA A 26 17.51 -33.65 -14.93
C ALA A 26 17.89 -32.22 -14.49
N ILE A 27 16.97 -31.53 -13.79
CA ILE A 27 17.17 -30.17 -13.25
C ILE A 27 18.15 -30.15 -12.06
N GLY A 28 18.18 -31.21 -11.26
CA GLY A 28 18.96 -31.31 -10.02
C GLY A 28 20.40 -31.79 -10.19
N SER A 29 20.75 -32.34 -11.36
CA SER A 29 22.15 -32.62 -11.71
C SER A 29 22.95 -31.31 -11.81
N GLU A 30 24.22 -31.32 -11.37
CA GLU A 30 25.06 -30.10 -11.28
C GLU A 30 25.27 -29.39 -12.64
N SER A 31 24.93 -30.04 -13.75
CA SER A 31 24.91 -29.48 -15.10
C SER A 31 23.51 -28.98 -15.52
N PHE A 32 22.97 -27.94 -14.86
CA PHE A 32 21.74 -27.24 -15.34
C PHE A 32 21.90 -26.67 -16.78
N ASN A 33 23.15 -26.55 -17.26
CA ASN A 33 23.48 -26.17 -18.63
C ASN A 33 23.26 -27.29 -19.67
N ASP A 34 23.08 -28.55 -19.27
CA ASP A 34 22.89 -29.68 -20.20
C ASP A 34 21.42 -29.83 -20.61
N ARG A 35 20.95 -28.85 -21.40
CA ARG A 35 19.54 -28.69 -21.80
C ARG A 35 18.98 -29.87 -22.60
N SER A 36 19.84 -30.71 -23.16
CA SER A 36 19.48 -31.93 -23.91
C SER A 36 18.55 -32.85 -23.09
N LYS A 37 18.98 -33.20 -21.87
CA LYS A 37 18.30 -34.12 -20.94
C LYS A 37 16.88 -33.70 -20.60
N ILE A 38 16.60 -32.40 -20.50
CA ILE A 38 15.26 -31.90 -20.18
C ILE A 38 14.33 -32.11 -21.37
N SER A 39 14.80 -31.82 -22.59
CA SER A 39 14.05 -32.06 -23.83
C SER A 39 13.70 -33.54 -24.00
N ASP A 40 14.68 -34.44 -23.78
CA ASP A 40 14.48 -35.90 -23.80
C ASP A 40 13.38 -36.38 -22.84
N VAL A 41 13.25 -35.76 -21.65
CA VAL A 41 12.19 -36.08 -20.68
C VAL A 41 10.81 -35.64 -21.19
N PHE A 42 10.69 -34.51 -21.89
CA PHE A 42 9.43 -34.09 -22.52
C PHE A 42 9.09 -34.94 -23.77
N LEU A 43 10.06 -35.18 -24.66
CA LEU A 43 9.89 -35.97 -25.88
C LEU A 43 9.54 -37.43 -25.59
N SER A 44 10.22 -38.07 -24.63
CA SER A 44 9.89 -39.43 -24.20
C SER A 44 8.49 -39.55 -23.55
N MET A 45 7.95 -38.46 -23.00
CA MET A 45 6.59 -38.39 -22.45
C MET A 45 5.53 -37.93 -23.47
N ALA A 46 5.89 -37.61 -24.72
CA ALA A 46 4.93 -37.23 -25.77
C ALA A 46 3.80 -38.27 -26.01
N PRO A 47 4.02 -39.61 -25.90
CA PRO A 47 2.94 -40.60 -25.94
C PRO A 47 1.99 -40.50 -24.73
N PHE A 48 2.53 -40.25 -23.53
CA PHE A 48 1.74 -40.04 -22.32
C PHE A 48 0.86 -38.80 -22.46
N PHE A 49 1.39 -37.66 -22.92
CA PHE A 49 0.61 -36.44 -23.10
C PHE A 49 -0.56 -36.63 -24.10
N LYS A 50 -0.40 -37.45 -25.14
CA LYS A 50 -1.50 -37.80 -26.08
C LYS A 50 -2.61 -38.60 -25.40
N THR A 51 -2.26 -39.65 -24.64
CA THR A 51 -3.22 -40.43 -23.83
C THR A 51 -3.91 -39.56 -22.77
N TYR A 52 -3.15 -38.66 -22.15
CA TYR A 52 -3.62 -37.78 -21.08
C TYR A 52 -4.54 -36.66 -21.58
N THR A 53 -4.30 -36.12 -22.78
CA THR A 53 -5.25 -35.24 -23.49
C THR A 53 -6.56 -35.97 -23.78
N ARG A 54 -6.50 -37.25 -24.18
CA ARG A 54 -7.69 -38.09 -24.41
C ARG A 54 -8.47 -38.37 -23.12
N TYR A 55 -7.81 -38.49 -21.97
CA TYR A 55 -8.45 -38.53 -20.65
C TYR A 55 -9.17 -37.21 -20.35
N CYS A 56 -8.49 -36.07 -20.45
CA CYS A 56 -9.08 -34.75 -20.19
C CYS A 56 -10.32 -34.48 -21.06
N ASN A 57 -10.24 -34.74 -22.36
CA ASN A 57 -11.34 -34.50 -23.32
C ASN A 57 -12.56 -35.42 -23.13
N ASN A 58 -12.47 -36.44 -22.26
CA ASN A 58 -13.60 -37.29 -21.88
C ASN A 58 -13.94 -37.21 -20.39
N TYR A 59 -13.20 -36.44 -19.59
CA TYR A 59 -13.40 -36.30 -18.14
C TYR A 59 -14.83 -35.85 -17.80
N ASP A 60 -15.33 -34.82 -18.47
CA ASP A 60 -16.69 -34.30 -18.21
C ASP A 60 -17.78 -35.34 -18.52
N LYS A 61 -17.59 -36.17 -19.57
CA LYS A 61 -18.47 -37.30 -19.90
C LYS A 61 -18.37 -38.42 -18.87
N ALA A 62 -17.18 -38.67 -18.34
CA ALA A 62 -16.94 -39.68 -17.32
C ALA A 62 -17.53 -39.29 -15.96
N VAL A 63 -17.35 -38.04 -15.54
CA VAL A 63 -18.00 -37.47 -14.35
C VAL A 63 -19.53 -37.43 -14.53
N ALA A 64 -20.04 -37.14 -15.73
CA ALA A 64 -21.47 -37.21 -16.02
C ALA A 64 -22.03 -38.64 -15.92
N GLN A 65 -21.34 -39.66 -16.47
CA GLN A 65 -21.74 -41.06 -16.30
C GLN A 65 -21.67 -41.50 -14.83
N LEU A 66 -20.58 -41.19 -14.10
CA LEU A 66 -20.46 -41.47 -12.67
C LEU A 66 -21.62 -40.86 -11.86
N LYS A 67 -22.00 -39.61 -12.17
CA LYS A 67 -23.17 -38.95 -11.56
C LYS A 67 -24.48 -39.68 -11.90
N LYS A 68 -24.66 -40.15 -13.13
CA LYS A 68 -25.85 -40.90 -13.56
C LYS A 68 -25.93 -42.30 -12.90
N SER A 69 -24.78 -42.97 -12.71
CA SER A 69 -24.70 -44.26 -12.03
C SER A 69 -25.00 -44.22 -10.52
N ARG A 70 -25.03 -43.04 -9.88
CA ARG A 70 -25.37 -42.88 -8.44
C ARG A 70 -26.81 -43.32 -8.09
N GLU A 71 -27.66 -43.56 -9.07
CA GLU A 71 -29.01 -44.10 -8.84
C GLU A 71 -29.00 -45.61 -8.54
N ASN A 72 -27.98 -46.35 -9.01
CA ASN A 72 -27.80 -47.78 -8.72
C ASN A 72 -27.34 -48.01 -7.25
N GLN A 73 -28.00 -48.91 -6.53
CA GLN A 73 -27.69 -49.25 -5.13
C GLN A 73 -26.35 -49.97 -4.93
N GLU A 74 -25.96 -50.89 -5.82
CA GLU A 74 -24.67 -51.59 -5.75
C GLU A 74 -23.52 -50.58 -5.96
N PHE A 75 -23.69 -49.68 -6.93
CA PHE A 75 -22.71 -48.63 -7.20
C PHE A 75 -22.55 -47.65 -6.02
N LYS A 76 -23.65 -47.30 -5.34
CA LYS A 76 -23.61 -46.55 -4.07
C LYS A 76 -22.80 -47.27 -2.99
N SER A 77 -22.97 -48.58 -2.83
CA SER A 77 -22.22 -49.38 -1.85
C SER A 77 -20.72 -49.42 -2.14
N LEU A 78 -20.35 -49.57 -3.42
CA LEU A 78 -18.96 -49.55 -3.88
C LEU A 78 -18.29 -48.20 -3.61
N VAL A 79 -18.91 -47.09 -4.01
CA VAL A 79 -18.37 -45.74 -3.79
C VAL A 79 -18.26 -45.42 -2.29
N ALA A 80 -19.27 -45.77 -1.48
CA ALA A 80 -19.23 -45.61 -0.03
C ALA A 80 -18.20 -46.53 0.69
N THR A 81 -17.60 -47.47 -0.03
CA THR A 81 -16.44 -48.27 0.44
C THR A 81 -15.12 -47.63 0.01
N MET A 82 -15.03 -47.10 -1.22
CA MET A 82 -13.84 -46.36 -1.70
C MET A 82 -13.62 -45.03 -0.95
N ASP A 83 -14.68 -44.29 -0.64
CA ASP A 83 -14.61 -43.02 0.10
C ASP A 83 -14.19 -43.21 1.59
N LYS A 84 -14.03 -44.47 2.05
CA LYS A 84 -13.47 -44.82 3.37
C LYS A 84 -11.96 -45.15 3.34
N ASP A 85 -11.36 -45.31 2.17
CA ASP A 85 -9.92 -45.54 2.05
C ASP A 85 -9.15 -44.31 2.56
N THR A 86 -8.26 -44.52 3.53
CA THR A 86 -7.51 -43.45 4.20
C THR A 86 -6.64 -42.63 3.24
N ARG A 87 -6.27 -43.19 2.09
CA ARG A 87 -5.52 -42.50 1.03
C ARG A 87 -6.33 -41.42 0.30
N THR A 88 -7.66 -41.45 0.39
CA THR A 88 -8.55 -40.46 -0.26
C THR A 88 -8.70 -39.15 0.52
N THR A 89 -8.11 -39.04 1.71
CA THR A 89 -8.10 -37.81 2.55
C THR A 89 -9.48 -37.20 2.86
N LYS A 90 -10.54 -38.03 2.90
CA LYS A 90 -11.95 -37.63 3.08
C LYS A 90 -12.56 -36.78 1.95
N LEU A 91 -11.84 -36.58 0.84
CA LEU A 91 -12.29 -35.77 -0.30
C LEU A 91 -13.07 -36.58 -1.36
N GLY A 92 -13.17 -37.90 -1.17
CA GLY A 92 -13.94 -38.81 -2.00
C GLY A 92 -13.34 -39.10 -3.39
N LEU A 93 -13.86 -40.14 -4.05
CA LEU A 93 -13.36 -40.66 -5.32
C LEU A 93 -13.15 -39.58 -6.39
N SER A 94 -14.10 -38.64 -6.53
CA SER A 94 -14.01 -37.54 -7.51
C SER A 94 -12.77 -36.65 -7.36
N SER A 95 -12.25 -36.53 -6.14
CA SER A 95 -11.07 -35.72 -5.84
C SER A 95 -9.77 -36.50 -6.09
N TYR A 96 -9.81 -37.82 -6.09
CA TYR A 96 -8.72 -38.64 -6.62
C TYR A 96 -8.64 -38.50 -8.15
N LEU A 97 -9.80 -38.49 -8.84
CA LEU A 97 -9.87 -38.32 -10.31
C LEU A 97 -9.34 -36.96 -10.81
N ILE A 98 -9.27 -35.93 -9.97
CA ILE A 98 -8.86 -34.57 -10.34
C ILE A 98 -7.37 -34.26 -10.04
N LEU A 99 -6.68 -35.11 -9.27
CA LEU A 99 -5.29 -34.87 -8.86
C LEU A 99 -4.28 -34.74 -10.02
N PRO A 100 -4.34 -35.56 -11.09
CA PRO A 100 -3.50 -35.34 -12.28
C PRO A 100 -3.82 -33.99 -12.94
N ILE A 101 -5.13 -33.70 -13.08
CA ILE A 101 -5.67 -32.54 -13.79
C ILE A 101 -5.18 -31.22 -13.19
N GLN A 102 -5.13 -31.12 -11.86
CA GLN A 102 -4.63 -29.93 -11.14
C GLN A 102 -3.14 -29.62 -11.38
N ARG A 103 -2.34 -30.53 -11.94
CA ARG A 103 -0.91 -30.31 -12.22
C ARG A 103 -0.66 -29.57 -13.55
N ILE A 104 -1.62 -29.56 -14.49
CA ILE A 104 -1.47 -29.02 -15.85
C ILE A 104 -0.98 -27.55 -15.89
N PRO A 105 -1.55 -26.59 -15.12
CA PRO A 105 -1.04 -25.21 -15.11
C PRO A 105 0.41 -25.07 -14.63
N ARG A 106 0.96 -26.05 -13.89
CA ARG A 106 2.39 -26.06 -13.50
C ARG A 106 3.29 -26.56 -14.64
N TYR A 107 2.81 -27.51 -15.44
CA TYR A 107 3.51 -27.99 -16.63
C TYR A 107 3.56 -26.91 -17.72
N GLN A 108 2.51 -26.08 -17.87
CA GLN A 108 2.57 -24.93 -18.79
C GLN A 108 3.66 -23.93 -18.39
N LEU A 109 3.77 -23.61 -17.09
CA LEU A 109 4.80 -22.69 -16.60
C LEU A 109 6.22 -23.22 -16.83
N LEU A 110 6.45 -24.52 -16.55
CA LEU A 110 7.73 -25.19 -16.89
C LEU A 110 8.10 -25.04 -18.35
N LEU A 111 7.15 -25.34 -19.23
CA LEU A 111 7.44 -25.43 -20.66
C LEU A 111 7.66 -24.04 -21.26
N ARG A 112 6.94 -23.01 -20.81
CA ARG A 112 7.19 -21.61 -21.19
C ARG A 112 8.56 -21.11 -20.70
N ASP A 113 8.98 -21.50 -19.50
CA ASP A 113 10.30 -21.16 -18.94
C ASP A 113 11.43 -21.86 -19.74
N LEU A 114 11.24 -23.14 -20.09
CA LEU A 114 12.15 -23.91 -20.95
C LEU A 114 12.26 -23.30 -22.37
N ILE A 115 11.14 -22.94 -22.99
CA ILE A 115 11.09 -22.24 -24.29
C ILE A 115 11.85 -20.90 -24.22
N HIS A 116 11.71 -20.14 -23.14
CA HIS A 116 12.42 -18.87 -22.96
C HIS A 116 13.95 -19.04 -22.89
N HIS A 117 14.41 -20.21 -22.43
CA HIS A 117 15.83 -20.58 -22.34
C HIS A 117 16.31 -21.50 -23.47
N THR A 118 15.52 -21.70 -24.53
CA THR A 118 15.89 -22.53 -25.70
C THR A 118 16.06 -21.63 -26.92
N GLU A 119 17.17 -21.76 -27.65
CA GLU A 119 17.43 -20.92 -28.82
C GLU A 119 16.54 -21.31 -30.03
N PRO A 120 16.10 -20.36 -30.88
CA PRO A 120 15.21 -20.64 -32.00
C PRO A 120 15.73 -21.63 -33.04
N TYR A 121 17.05 -21.86 -33.07
CA TYR A 121 17.73 -22.80 -33.97
C TYR A 121 17.94 -24.20 -33.34
N HIS A 122 17.52 -24.41 -32.10
CA HIS A 122 17.59 -25.72 -31.44
C HIS A 122 16.62 -26.70 -32.13
N PRO A 123 16.99 -27.96 -32.41
CA PRO A 123 16.13 -28.91 -33.12
C PRO A 123 14.72 -29.02 -32.53
N ASP A 124 14.64 -29.04 -31.20
CA ASP A 124 13.39 -29.27 -30.46
C ASP A 124 12.54 -28.00 -30.28
N TYR A 125 13.01 -26.81 -30.71
CA TYR A 125 12.30 -25.54 -30.44
C TYR A 125 10.87 -25.57 -31.00
N ALA A 126 10.68 -26.17 -32.19
CA ALA A 126 9.36 -26.35 -32.81
C ALA A 126 8.46 -27.31 -32.01
N ASP A 127 9.01 -28.41 -31.47
CA ASP A 127 8.24 -29.39 -30.69
C ASP A 127 7.90 -28.89 -29.29
N LEU A 128 8.77 -28.09 -28.66
CA LEU A 128 8.48 -27.39 -27.40
C LEU A 128 7.31 -26.41 -27.56
N ILE A 129 7.32 -25.58 -28.61
CA ILE A 129 6.20 -24.68 -28.95
C ILE A 129 4.92 -25.48 -29.22
N SER A 130 5.01 -26.57 -29.99
CA SER A 130 3.91 -27.49 -30.28
C SER A 130 3.34 -28.17 -29.02
N ALA A 131 4.15 -28.37 -27.99
CA ALA A 131 3.71 -28.89 -26.70
C ALA A 131 3.09 -27.81 -25.78
N GLU A 132 3.58 -26.57 -25.80
CA GLU A 132 2.99 -25.46 -25.03
C GLU A 132 1.56 -25.19 -25.49
N GLU A 133 1.34 -25.10 -26.80
CA GLU A 133 0.03 -24.82 -27.37
C GLU A 133 -1.04 -25.82 -26.92
N LYS A 134 -0.71 -27.11 -26.90
CA LYS A 134 -1.62 -28.19 -26.46
C LYS A 134 -1.85 -28.17 -24.94
N ILE A 135 -0.82 -27.88 -24.15
CA ILE A 135 -0.95 -27.77 -22.69
C ILE A 135 -1.77 -26.51 -22.30
N ARG A 136 -1.58 -25.41 -23.04
CA ARG A 136 -2.32 -24.15 -22.92
C ARG A 136 -3.82 -24.32 -23.19
N GLU A 137 -4.20 -25.01 -24.27
CA GLU A 137 -5.61 -25.32 -24.57
C GLU A 137 -6.30 -26.04 -23.40
N VAL A 138 -5.68 -27.11 -22.89
CA VAL A 138 -6.24 -27.87 -21.76
C VAL A 138 -6.25 -27.03 -20.48
N ALA A 139 -5.23 -26.21 -20.22
CA ALA A 139 -5.19 -25.32 -19.07
C ALA A 139 -6.34 -24.30 -19.04
N VAL A 140 -6.78 -23.77 -20.20
CA VAL A 140 -7.90 -22.82 -20.29
C VAL A 140 -9.24 -23.46 -19.90
N HIS A 141 -9.53 -24.68 -20.38
CA HIS A 141 -10.73 -25.42 -20.00
C HIS A 141 -10.76 -25.69 -18.49
N LEU A 142 -9.63 -26.11 -17.92
CA LEU A 142 -9.52 -26.47 -16.51
C LEU A 142 -9.60 -25.28 -15.56
N ASN A 143 -8.97 -24.14 -15.88
CA ASN A 143 -9.12 -22.91 -15.11
C ASN A 143 -10.58 -22.40 -15.11
N THR A 144 -11.36 -22.73 -16.15
CA THR A 144 -12.79 -22.43 -16.22
C THR A 144 -13.60 -23.38 -15.32
N ALA A 145 -13.31 -24.68 -15.36
CA ALA A 145 -13.95 -25.68 -14.49
C ALA A 145 -13.66 -25.45 -13.00
N MET A 146 -12.42 -25.12 -12.62
CA MET A 146 -12.04 -24.83 -11.24
C MET A 146 -12.82 -23.65 -10.65
N LYS A 147 -13.00 -22.55 -11.41
CA LYS A 147 -13.82 -21.40 -10.97
C LYS A 147 -15.30 -21.76 -10.70
N VAL A 148 -15.83 -22.81 -11.35
CA VAL A 148 -17.18 -23.32 -11.06
C VAL A 148 -17.18 -24.17 -9.78
N ILE A 149 -16.14 -24.99 -9.57
CA ILE A 149 -15.98 -25.79 -8.35
C ILE A 149 -15.82 -24.89 -7.12
N ASP A 150 -14.95 -23.88 -7.16
CA ASP A 150 -14.71 -22.97 -6.04
C ASP A 150 -15.98 -22.18 -5.67
N ALA A 151 -16.72 -21.67 -6.67
CA ALA A 151 -18.01 -21.02 -6.45
C ALA A 151 -19.08 -21.97 -5.87
N THR A 152 -19.03 -23.27 -6.22
CA THR A 152 -19.93 -24.30 -5.65
C THR A 152 -19.55 -24.63 -4.20
N ASN A 153 -18.26 -24.66 -3.87
CA ASN A 153 -17.77 -24.91 -2.52
C ASN A 153 -18.15 -23.78 -1.56
N GLU A 154 -18.06 -22.50 -1.97
CA GLU A 154 -18.52 -21.37 -1.15
C GLU A 154 -20.03 -21.39 -0.91
N LEU A 155 -20.84 -21.71 -1.94
CA LEU A 155 -22.27 -21.95 -1.74
C LEU A 155 -22.55 -23.07 -0.74
N LEU A 156 -21.74 -24.14 -0.77
CA LEU A 156 -21.88 -25.25 0.16
C LEU A 156 -21.45 -24.88 1.59
N ARG A 157 -20.41 -24.06 1.77
CA ARG A 157 -20.01 -23.49 3.06
C ARG A 157 -21.16 -22.69 3.68
N VAL A 158 -21.73 -21.75 2.91
CA VAL A 158 -22.86 -20.93 3.37
C VAL A 158 -24.09 -21.82 3.63
N GLN A 159 -24.39 -22.80 2.77
CA GLN A 159 -25.46 -23.77 3.00
C GLN A 159 -25.30 -24.59 4.29
N GLN A 160 -24.07 -24.94 4.68
CA GLN A 160 -23.78 -25.68 5.91
C GLN A 160 -23.91 -24.82 7.18
N SER A 161 -23.70 -23.51 7.07
CA SER A 161 -23.84 -22.56 8.18
C SER A 161 -25.30 -22.27 8.58
N PHE A 162 -26.29 -22.65 7.77
CA PHE A 162 -27.71 -22.43 8.06
C PHE A 162 -28.41 -23.66 8.66
N SER A 163 -29.61 -23.45 9.22
CA SER A 163 -30.55 -24.54 9.58
C SER A 163 -31.01 -25.32 8.35
N PRO A 164 -31.31 -26.64 8.45
CA PRO A 164 -31.61 -27.51 7.30
C PRO A 164 -32.81 -27.10 6.43
N GLU A 165 -33.72 -26.29 6.99
CA GLU A 165 -34.93 -25.80 6.33
C GLU A 165 -34.64 -24.72 5.26
N ALA A 166 -33.46 -24.08 5.31
CA ALA A 166 -33.10 -22.99 4.40
C ALA A 166 -32.20 -23.49 3.26
N SER A 167 -32.77 -23.69 2.06
CA SER A 167 -31.97 -23.99 0.85
C SER A 167 -31.52 -22.73 0.10
N PHE A 168 -30.27 -22.79 -0.40
CA PHE A 168 -29.63 -21.79 -1.26
C PHE A 168 -28.95 -22.41 -2.51
N LEU A 169 -28.85 -23.74 -2.61
CA LEU A 169 -28.13 -24.43 -3.69
C LEU A 169 -28.90 -24.37 -5.02
N GLU A 170 -28.52 -23.44 -5.89
CA GLU A 170 -29.07 -23.28 -7.25
C GLU A 170 -27.94 -23.24 -8.29
N PRO A 171 -28.08 -23.83 -9.50
CA PRO A 171 -27.00 -23.93 -10.50
C PRO A 171 -26.40 -22.59 -11.00
N HIS A 172 -27.08 -21.47 -10.74
CA HIS A 172 -26.67 -20.14 -11.18
C HIS A 172 -26.52 -19.13 -10.04
N ARG A 173 -26.82 -19.51 -8.79
CA ARG A 173 -26.53 -18.67 -7.63
C ARG A 173 -25.02 -18.65 -7.41
N ARG A 174 -24.50 -17.57 -6.81
CA ARG A 174 -23.13 -17.41 -6.35
C ARG A 174 -23.12 -16.53 -5.12
N PHE A 175 -22.40 -16.94 -4.09
CA PHE A 175 -22.14 -16.11 -2.92
C PHE A 175 -21.20 -14.93 -3.28
N LYS A 176 -21.33 -13.80 -2.57
CA LYS A 176 -20.63 -12.54 -2.86
C LYS A 176 -20.01 -11.86 -1.64
N LYS A 177 -20.71 -11.79 -0.50
CA LYS A 177 -20.25 -11.14 0.74
C LYS A 177 -21.06 -11.61 1.95
N GLU A 178 -20.43 -11.71 3.13
CA GLU A 178 -21.13 -11.85 4.42
C GLU A 178 -20.62 -10.82 5.44
N GLY A 179 -21.42 -10.55 6.48
CA GLY A 179 -21.09 -9.65 7.58
C GLY A 179 -22.32 -9.28 8.41
N ALA A 180 -22.22 -8.23 9.23
CA ALA A 180 -23.30 -7.74 10.07
C ALA A 180 -23.78 -6.35 9.63
N LEU A 181 -25.05 -6.04 9.87
CA LEU A 181 -25.66 -4.70 9.79
C LEU A 181 -26.65 -4.54 10.95
N GLU A 182 -26.87 -3.31 11.40
CA GLU A 182 -27.80 -3.01 12.50
C GLU A 182 -29.23 -2.78 11.99
N GLU A 183 -30.21 -3.21 12.81
CA GLU A 183 -31.62 -3.14 12.46
C GLU A 183 -32.22 -1.73 12.62
N VAL A 184 -33.02 -1.33 11.62
CA VAL A 184 -33.93 -0.18 11.69
C VAL A 184 -35.33 -0.65 11.32
N LEU A 185 -36.24 -0.70 12.31
CA LEU A 185 -37.67 -0.90 12.07
C LEU A 185 -38.32 0.46 11.80
N ALA A 186 -39.24 0.51 10.82
CA ALA A 186 -39.83 1.77 10.37
C ALA A 186 -40.70 2.48 11.42
N ASP A 187 -41.24 1.74 12.39
CA ASP A 187 -42.33 2.19 13.26
C ASP A 187 -41.86 2.73 14.62
N GLN A 188 -40.54 2.80 14.89
CA GLN A 188 -39.97 3.35 16.13
C GLN A 188 -38.68 4.15 15.88
N MET A 189 -38.81 5.46 15.64
CA MET A 189 -37.67 6.37 15.52
C MET A 189 -37.19 6.96 16.86
N ASP A 190 -37.98 6.86 17.93
CA ASP A 190 -37.79 7.65 19.16
C ASP A 190 -36.92 6.99 20.25
N ASN A 191 -36.17 5.92 19.95
CA ASN A 191 -35.26 5.30 20.93
C ASN A 191 -34.05 4.62 20.29
N PHE A 192 -32.85 5.20 20.47
CA PHE A 192 -31.62 4.75 19.81
C PHE A 192 -30.80 3.74 20.64
N ASN A 193 -31.07 3.59 21.94
CA ASN A 193 -30.15 2.96 22.90
C ASN A 193 -30.27 1.43 23.05
N ASN A 194 -30.85 0.71 22.08
CA ASN A 194 -30.85 -0.76 22.10
C ASN A 194 -31.06 -1.34 20.69
N ARG A 195 -29.98 -1.82 20.05
CA ARG A 195 -30.02 -2.50 18.74
C ARG A 195 -29.16 -3.75 18.76
N ALA A 196 -29.58 -4.77 18.02
CA ALA A 196 -28.85 -6.02 17.84
C ALA A 196 -28.44 -6.20 16.37
N PRO A 197 -27.27 -6.80 16.08
CA PRO A 197 -26.83 -7.03 14.71
C PRO A 197 -27.66 -8.11 14.00
N ILE A 198 -28.05 -7.83 12.77
CA ILE A 198 -28.55 -8.79 11.78
C ILE A 198 -27.35 -9.29 10.96
N TYR A 199 -27.26 -10.59 10.72
CA TYR A 199 -26.25 -11.16 9.83
C TYR A 199 -26.78 -11.20 8.40
N VAL A 200 -25.96 -10.69 7.47
CA VAL A 200 -26.33 -10.42 6.08
C VAL A 200 -25.44 -11.22 5.15
N HIS A 201 -26.04 -12.01 4.26
CA HIS A 201 -25.33 -12.80 3.25
C HIS A 201 -25.81 -12.40 1.85
N LEU A 202 -24.92 -11.81 1.06
CA LEU A 202 -25.17 -11.36 -0.31
C LEU A 202 -24.84 -12.47 -1.31
N PHE A 203 -25.78 -12.70 -2.22
CA PHE A 203 -25.63 -13.54 -3.41
C PHE A 203 -25.84 -12.68 -4.66
N ASN A 204 -25.57 -13.24 -5.84
CA ASN A 204 -25.79 -12.56 -7.12
C ASN A 204 -27.28 -12.33 -7.48
N ASP A 205 -28.24 -12.98 -6.82
CA ASP A 205 -29.68 -12.85 -7.10
C ASP A 205 -30.51 -12.36 -5.90
N MET A 206 -29.95 -12.39 -4.69
CA MET A 206 -30.65 -12.06 -3.44
C MET A 206 -29.69 -11.74 -2.30
N MET A 207 -30.17 -10.99 -1.31
CA MET A 207 -29.53 -10.76 -0.02
C MET A 207 -30.36 -11.41 1.09
N VAL A 208 -29.70 -12.17 1.96
CA VAL A 208 -30.32 -12.93 3.05
C VAL A 208 -30.07 -12.22 4.36
N LEU A 209 -31.15 -11.89 5.07
CA LEU A 209 -31.10 -11.48 6.46
C LEU A 209 -31.30 -12.70 7.35
N SER A 210 -30.46 -12.82 8.38
CA SER A 210 -30.39 -13.98 9.26
C SER A 210 -30.03 -13.60 10.69
N LYS A 211 -30.35 -14.49 11.64
CA LYS A 211 -30.02 -14.35 13.06
C LYS A 211 -29.11 -15.49 13.48
N GLN A 212 -28.00 -15.18 14.14
CA GLN A 212 -27.09 -16.20 14.64
C GLN A 212 -27.64 -16.87 15.91
N ARG A 213 -27.52 -18.20 16.01
CA ARG A 213 -27.77 -19.02 17.19
C ARG A 213 -26.62 -20.03 17.34
N GLY A 214 -25.61 -19.67 18.13
CA GLY A 214 -24.36 -20.44 18.20
C GLY A 214 -23.65 -20.44 16.84
N ASP A 215 -23.16 -21.60 16.41
CA ASP A 215 -22.41 -21.74 15.14
C ASP A 215 -23.29 -21.77 13.88
N LYS A 216 -24.58 -21.42 13.99
CA LYS A 216 -25.54 -21.47 12.87
C LYS A 216 -26.40 -20.22 12.70
N PHE A 217 -26.84 -20.01 11.47
CA PHE A 217 -27.76 -18.95 11.07
C PHE A 217 -29.19 -19.46 10.86
N GLU A 218 -30.13 -18.78 11.50
CA GLU A 218 -31.56 -18.91 11.29
C GLU A 218 -32.01 -17.91 10.22
N LEU A 219 -32.70 -18.39 9.17
CA LEU A 219 -33.17 -17.55 8.06
C LEU A 219 -34.29 -16.63 8.53
N ARG A 220 -34.11 -15.31 8.41
CA ARG A 220 -35.13 -14.31 8.76
C ARG A 220 -35.88 -13.78 7.54
N THR A 221 -35.19 -13.41 6.46
CA THR A 221 -35.80 -12.82 5.26
C THR A 221 -34.89 -12.98 4.04
N LYS A 222 -35.48 -13.15 2.85
CA LYS A 222 -34.79 -13.09 1.55
C LYS A 222 -35.23 -11.82 0.81
N ILE A 223 -34.28 -10.94 0.46
CA ILE A 223 -34.50 -9.72 -0.31
C ILE A 223 -33.95 -9.94 -1.73
N PRO A 224 -34.77 -10.05 -2.78
CA PRO A 224 -34.26 -10.28 -4.14
C PRO A 224 -33.56 -9.03 -4.69
N ILE A 225 -32.42 -9.23 -5.35
CA ILE A 225 -31.68 -8.16 -6.03
C ILE A 225 -31.80 -8.38 -7.52
N SER A 226 -32.37 -7.39 -8.21
CA SER A 226 -32.65 -7.44 -9.64
C SER A 226 -31.96 -6.28 -10.37
N SER A 227 -31.98 -6.31 -11.69
CA SER A 227 -31.60 -5.17 -12.53
C SER A 227 -32.38 -3.88 -12.23
N ASN A 228 -33.62 -4.02 -11.71
CA ASN A 228 -34.50 -2.93 -11.29
C ASN A 228 -34.29 -2.49 -9.83
N SER A 229 -33.41 -3.16 -9.08
CA SER A 229 -33.05 -2.70 -7.74
C SER A 229 -32.18 -1.44 -7.84
N GLN A 230 -32.34 -0.55 -6.86
CA GLN A 230 -31.70 0.76 -6.80
C GLN A 230 -31.16 1.00 -5.39
N LEU A 231 -30.05 1.71 -5.31
CA LEU A 231 -29.33 1.96 -4.06
C LEU A 231 -29.23 3.47 -3.84
N TYR A 232 -29.48 3.90 -2.61
CA TYR A 232 -29.53 5.32 -2.23
C TYR A 232 -28.76 5.55 -0.93
N GLU A 233 -28.04 6.67 -0.85
CA GLU A 233 -27.68 7.22 0.45
C GLU A 233 -28.90 7.84 1.12
N TYR A 234 -29.06 7.63 2.42
CA TYR A 234 -30.20 8.14 3.16
C TYR A 234 -29.93 9.57 3.63
N VAL A 235 -30.59 10.54 2.99
CA VAL A 235 -30.53 11.97 3.36
C VAL A 235 -31.76 12.32 4.17
N SER A 236 -31.61 12.41 5.49
CA SER A 236 -32.65 12.95 6.38
C SER A 236 -32.84 14.45 6.15
N VAL A 237 -34.08 14.93 6.32
CA VAL A 237 -34.45 16.36 6.26
C VAL A 237 -34.57 16.96 7.68
N MET A 238 -34.11 16.24 8.71
CA MET A 238 -34.18 16.67 10.12
C MET A 238 -32.80 16.70 10.79
N GLN A 239 -32.73 17.42 11.92
CA GLN A 239 -31.59 18.28 12.29
C GLN A 239 -30.33 17.57 12.82
N ASP A 240 -30.30 16.24 12.93
CA ASP A 240 -29.16 15.50 13.48
C ASP A 240 -28.26 14.88 12.40
N ALA A 241 -27.17 15.58 12.07
CA ALA A 241 -26.22 15.17 11.03
C ALA A 241 -25.29 14.01 11.46
N GLU A 242 -25.15 13.76 12.77
CA GLU A 242 -24.24 12.75 13.30
C GLU A 242 -24.87 11.34 13.25
N ALA A 243 -26.14 11.22 13.66
CA ALA A 243 -26.86 9.96 13.75
C ALA A 243 -27.13 9.25 12.40
N ASN A 244 -26.90 9.94 11.28
CA ASN A 244 -27.20 9.43 9.93
C ASN A 244 -25.98 8.90 9.16
N LYS A 245 -24.75 9.05 9.70
CA LYS A 245 -23.50 8.75 8.95
C LYS A 245 -23.39 7.31 8.44
N GLY A 246 -23.93 6.33 9.17
CA GLY A 246 -23.90 4.90 8.79
C GLY A 246 -25.07 4.41 7.92
N VAL A 247 -25.98 5.27 7.46
CA VAL A 247 -27.25 4.82 6.85
C VAL A 247 -27.17 4.74 5.31
N PHE A 248 -27.72 3.66 4.74
CA PHE A 248 -28.02 3.51 3.31
C PHE A 248 -29.35 2.77 3.07
N GLN A 249 -29.94 2.90 1.89
CA GLN A 249 -31.21 2.26 1.54
C GLN A 249 -31.13 1.49 0.21
N LEU A 250 -31.58 0.24 0.25
CA LEU A 250 -31.79 -0.61 -0.94
C LEU A 250 -33.27 -0.65 -1.27
N ARG A 251 -33.64 -0.14 -2.45
CA ARG A 251 -34.99 -0.24 -3.02
C ARG A 251 -35.01 -1.40 -4.02
N THR A 252 -35.95 -2.31 -3.86
CA THR A 252 -36.20 -3.43 -4.79
C THR A 252 -37.64 -3.39 -5.29
N PRO A 253 -38.02 -4.20 -6.30
CA PRO A 253 -39.42 -4.32 -6.72
C PRO A 253 -40.39 -4.81 -5.63
N GLN A 254 -39.90 -5.31 -4.48
CA GLN A 254 -40.72 -5.82 -3.38
C GLN A 254 -40.79 -4.89 -2.16
N GLY A 255 -39.94 -3.86 -2.06
CA GLY A 255 -39.91 -2.97 -0.91
C GLY A 255 -38.70 -2.04 -0.88
N SER A 256 -38.65 -1.16 0.12
CA SER A 256 -37.46 -0.35 0.43
C SER A 256 -36.93 -0.77 1.79
N TYR A 257 -35.63 -1.06 1.87
CA TYR A 257 -34.97 -1.62 3.05
C TYR A 257 -33.84 -0.67 3.44
N THR A 258 -33.96 -0.06 4.62
CA THR A 258 -32.94 0.83 5.18
C THR A 258 -32.02 0.02 6.09
N PHE A 259 -30.71 0.24 5.98
CA PHE A 259 -29.68 -0.44 6.76
C PHE A 259 -28.79 0.58 7.47
N HIS A 260 -28.34 0.22 8.66
CA HIS A 260 -27.29 0.95 9.38
C HIS A 260 -26.03 0.07 9.48
N SER A 261 -24.88 0.62 9.11
CA SER A 261 -23.57 -0.01 9.27
C SER A 261 -22.80 0.61 10.44
N SER A 262 -21.91 -0.14 11.06
CA SER A 262 -21.07 0.32 12.18
C SER A 262 -20.10 1.46 11.81
N SER A 263 -19.80 1.65 10.52
CA SER A 263 -18.89 2.71 10.04
C SER A 263 -19.17 3.14 8.59
N LEU A 264 -18.75 4.36 8.23
CA LEU A 264 -18.79 4.87 6.85
C LEU A 264 -18.04 3.95 5.85
N GLN A 265 -16.94 3.34 6.26
CA GLN A 265 -16.19 2.40 5.42
C GLN A 265 -16.98 1.11 5.17
N GLU A 266 -17.65 0.58 6.20
CA GLU A 266 -18.54 -0.57 6.06
C GLU A 266 -19.75 -0.26 5.16
N LYS A 267 -20.38 0.91 5.31
CA LYS A 267 -21.43 1.42 4.40
C LYS A 267 -20.98 1.36 2.95
N TYR A 268 -19.90 2.05 2.58
CA TYR A 268 -19.46 2.08 1.17
C TYR A 268 -19.05 0.69 0.65
N SER A 269 -18.39 -0.13 1.48
CA SER A 269 -18.04 -1.51 1.16
C SER A 269 -19.26 -2.43 0.94
N TRP A 270 -20.40 -2.18 1.59
CA TRP A 270 -21.66 -2.87 1.30
C TRP A 270 -22.35 -2.30 0.07
N MET A 271 -22.34 -0.97 -0.10
CA MET A 271 -22.96 -0.31 -1.24
C MET A 271 -22.31 -0.72 -2.57
N GLU A 272 -20.98 -0.75 -2.65
CA GLU A 272 -20.23 -1.21 -3.81
C GLU A 272 -20.57 -2.67 -4.16
N ALA A 273 -20.52 -3.58 -3.17
CA ALA A 273 -20.82 -4.99 -3.39
C ALA A 273 -22.26 -5.21 -3.92
N ILE A 274 -23.22 -4.42 -3.46
CA ILE A 274 -24.62 -4.47 -3.93
C ILE A 274 -24.75 -3.88 -5.34
N ASP A 275 -24.13 -2.73 -5.67
CA ASP A 275 -24.21 -2.17 -7.01
C ASP A 275 -23.48 -3.03 -8.06
N VAL A 276 -22.37 -3.68 -7.70
CA VAL A 276 -21.73 -4.69 -8.57
C VAL A 276 -22.72 -5.79 -8.94
N VAL A 277 -23.47 -6.34 -7.99
CA VAL A 277 -24.52 -7.37 -8.23
C VAL A 277 -25.66 -6.80 -9.09
N ILE A 278 -26.12 -5.58 -8.83
CA ILE A 278 -27.13 -4.91 -9.65
C ILE A 278 -26.62 -4.72 -11.10
N SER A 279 -25.34 -4.38 -11.28
CA SER A 279 -24.70 -4.23 -12.59
C SER A 279 -24.56 -5.55 -13.34
N GLU A 280 -24.26 -6.65 -12.63
CA GLU A 280 -24.24 -8.01 -13.19
C GLU A 280 -25.63 -8.41 -13.67
N ASN A 281 -26.66 -8.17 -12.86
CA ASN A 281 -28.04 -8.49 -13.25
C ASN A 281 -28.58 -7.62 -14.39
N LYS A 282 -28.17 -6.34 -14.48
CA LYS A 282 -28.41 -5.50 -15.66
C LYS A 282 -27.76 -6.10 -16.92
N LYS A 283 -26.50 -6.53 -16.84
CA LYS A 283 -25.78 -7.20 -17.95
C LYS A 283 -26.45 -8.50 -18.35
N VAL A 284 -26.80 -9.37 -17.39
CA VAL A 284 -27.52 -10.63 -17.64
C VAL A 284 -28.88 -10.39 -18.28
N GLN A 285 -29.64 -9.36 -17.87
CA GLN A 285 -30.91 -9.03 -18.50
C GLN A 285 -30.75 -8.53 -19.95
N SER A 286 -29.72 -7.72 -20.24
CA SER A 286 -29.42 -7.36 -21.64
C SER A 286 -29.00 -8.59 -22.47
N SER A 287 -28.22 -9.51 -21.90
CA SER A 287 -27.80 -10.74 -22.57
C SER A 287 -28.95 -11.74 -22.78
N SER A 288 -29.93 -11.83 -21.88
CA SER A 288 -31.09 -12.70 -22.03
C SER A 288 -32.15 -12.12 -22.97
N GLN A 289 -32.30 -10.78 -23.03
CA GLN A 289 -33.03 -10.13 -24.12
C GLN A 289 -32.35 -10.37 -25.47
N LEU A 290 -31.02 -10.32 -25.55
CA LEU A 290 -30.27 -10.72 -26.74
C LEU A 290 -30.44 -12.21 -27.08
N GLN A 291 -30.54 -13.12 -26.11
CA GLN A 291 -30.82 -14.54 -26.38
C GLN A 291 -32.25 -14.80 -26.89
N LEU A 292 -33.23 -14.01 -26.45
CA LEU A 292 -34.60 -14.04 -26.99
C LEU A 292 -34.67 -13.48 -28.42
N ILE A 293 -33.78 -12.54 -28.78
CA ILE A 293 -33.63 -12.04 -30.16
C ILE A 293 -32.88 -13.08 -31.02
N ASN A 294 -31.82 -13.68 -30.49
CA ASN A 294 -30.95 -14.64 -31.19
C ASN A 294 -31.53 -16.08 -31.30
N GLN A 295 -32.84 -16.27 -31.03
CA GLN A 295 -33.58 -17.43 -31.56
C GLN A 295 -34.08 -17.21 -32.99
N VAL A 296 -33.87 -16.02 -33.57
CA VAL A 296 -34.07 -15.75 -34.99
C VAL A 296 -32.71 -15.49 -35.65
N HIS A 297 -32.48 -16.21 -36.76
CA HIS A 297 -31.27 -16.21 -37.60
C HIS A 297 -30.00 -16.81 -36.99
N THR A 298 -29.74 -18.05 -37.43
CA THR A 298 -28.38 -18.47 -37.79
C THR A 298 -27.80 -17.50 -38.83
N ASP A 299 -26.56 -17.04 -38.65
CA ASP A 299 -25.41 -17.50 -39.45
C ASP A 299 -24.17 -16.58 -39.31
N ASP A 300 -23.01 -17.23 -39.47
CA ASP A 300 -21.67 -16.75 -39.81
C ASP A 300 -21.00 -15.49 -39.20
N SER A 301 -19.84 -15.78 -38.59
CA SER A 301 -18.52 -15.17 -38.87
C SER A 301 -18.01 -13.92 -38.11
N SER A 302 -16.93 -14.18 -37.37
CA SER A 302 -15.66 -13.42 -37.31
C SER A 302 -15.53 -11.97 -36.76
N THR A 303 -14.93 -11.88 -35.57
CA THR A 303 -13.54 -11.34 -35.38
C THR A 303 -13.27 -9.81 -35.50
N THR A 304 -13.34 -9.13 -34.34
CA THR A 304 -12.17 -8.45 -33.70
C THR A 304 -11.75 -6.99 -34.05
N PHE A 305 -11.88 -6.13 -33.01
CA PHE A 305 -10.98 -5.05 -32.52
C PHE A 305 -10.85 -3.64 -33.21
N ASN A 306 -11.16 -2.63 -32.37
CA ASN A 306 -10.31 -1.59 -31.74
C ASN A 306 -9.52 -0.48 -32.47
N ILE A 307 -9.83 0.75 -31.98
CA ILE A 307 -9.08 1.94 -31.48
C ILE A 307 -7.83 2.51 -32.25
N ALA A 308 -7.34 3.78 -32.30
CA ALA A 308 -7.65 5.27 -32.20
C ALA A 308 -6.51 6.05 -32.96
N LEU A 309 -6.47 7.42 -33.06
CA LEU A 309 -5.30 8.31 -33.41
C LEU A 309 -5.64 9.82 -33.78
N GLN A 310 -6.40 10.60 -32.97
CA GLN A 310 -5.94 11.68 -32.02
C GLN A 310 -4.86 12.82 -32.34
N SER A 311 -5.05 14.19 -32.55
CA SER A 311 -4.05 15.35 -32.29
C SER A 311 -4.26 16.91 -32.23
N GLU A 312 -3.35 17.89 -31.82
CA GLU A 312 -1.92 18.03 -31.27
C GLU A 312 -1.66 19.24 -30.31
N GLN A 313 -0.61 19.18 -29.46
CA GLN A 313 0.12 20.14 -28.57
C GLN A 313 -0.55 20.63 -27.27
N ALA A 314 0.11 20.65 -26.08
CA ALA A 314 1.51 20.27 -25.69
C ALA A 314 1.63 20.22 -24.13
N SER A 315 2.63 19.62 -23.46
CA SER A 315 3.74 18.74 -23.92
C SER A 315 4.29 17.89 -22.74
N TYR A 316 4.14 16.57 -22.83
CA TYR A 316 5.10 15.59 -22.28
C TYR A 316 5.83 15.03 -23.52
N GLU A 317 7.17 15.00 -23.55
CA GLU A 317 7.91 14.43 -24.70
C GLU A 317 7.87 12.90 -24.69
N LEU A 318 6.68 12.35 -24.93
CA LEU A 318 6.50 10.98 -25.43
C LEU A 318 6.89 10.93 -26.90
N ASN A 319 7.46 9.81 -27.34
CA ASN A 319 7.94 9.64 -28.70
C ASN A 319 6.76 9.73 -29.70
N PRO A 320 6.91 10.40 -30.87
CA PRO A 320 5.97 10.31 -31.98
C PRO A 320 5.47 8.90 -32.28
N THR A 321 6.30 7.87 -32.08
CA THR A 321 5.95 6.45 -32.27
C THR A 321 5.09 5.89 -31.13
N GLU A 322 5.31 6.33 -29.89
CA GLU A 322 4.52 5.93 -28.72
C GLU A 322 3.13 6.57 -28.76
N ILE A 323 3.08 7.85 -29.12
CA ILE A 323 1.86 8.54 -29.53
C ILE A 323 1.20 7.71 -30.65
N ILE A 324 1.90 7.46 -31.76
CA ILE A 324 1.35 6.74 -32.92
C ILE A 324 1.05 5.22 -32.65
N ASN A 325 1.17 4.76 -31.39
CA ASN A 325 0.80 3.41 -30.91
C ASN A 325 -0.17 3.36 -29.71
N GLU A 326 -0.02 4.18 -28.64
CA GLU A 326 -1.02 4.33 -27.55
C GLU A 326 -2.39 4.53 -28.20
N LEU A 327 -2.38 5.33 -29.25
CA LEU A 327 -3.54 5.67 -30.01
C LEU A 327 -4.07 4.45 -30.79
N LYS A 328 -3.28 3.65 -31.52
CA LYS A 328 -3.76 2.37 -32.14
C LYS A 328 -4.36 1.35 -31.12
N ALA A 329 -4.27 1.62 -29.82
CA ALA A 329 -4.87 0.83 -28.73
C ALA A 329 -5.89 1.55 -27.82
N GLY A 330 -5.88 2.89 -27.75
CA GLY A 330 -6.43 3.79 -26.69
C GLY A 330 -7.93 3.79 -26.29
N ALA A 331 -8.73 4.78 -26.74
CA ALA A 331 -9.87 5.27 -25.95
C ALA A 331 -11.32 4.96 -26.37
N THR A 332 -12.19 5.01 -25.36
CA THR A 332 -13.66 5.11 -25.46
C THR A 332 -14.13 6.45 -24.88
N MET A 333 -14.70 7.30 -25.73
CA MET A 333 -15.00 8.71 -25.41
C MET A 333 -16.46 9.07 -25.61
N LEU A 334 -16.90 10.19 -25.05
CA LEU A 334 -18.28 10.65 -25.15
C LEU A 334 -18.55 11.34 -26.49
N LYS A 335 -19.14 10.61 -27.44
CA LYS A 335 -19.45 11.12 -28.78
C LYS A 335 -20.81 11.83 -28.79
N TYR A 336 -20.82 13.08 -29.26
CA TYR A 336 -22.02 13.88 -29.48
C TYR A 336 -22.61 13.61 -30.89
N CYS A 337 -23.93 13.78 -31.04
CA CYS A 337 -24.68 13.45 -32.23
C CYS A 337 -25.80 14.47 -32.51
N ARG A 338 -26.14 14.69 -33.79
CA ARG A 338 -27.15 15.69 -34.21
C ARG A 338 -28.58 15.35 -33.77
N SER A 339 -28.87 14.06 -33.55
CA SER A 339 -30.21 13.49 -33.40
C SER A 339 -30.41 12.61 -32.16
N THR A 340 -29.39 12.44 -31.32
CA THR A 340 -29.45 11.61 -30.09
C THR A 340 -28.64 12.27 -28.98
N LYS A 341 -28.94 11.92 -27.72
CA LYS A 341 -28.15 12.35 -26.55
C LYS A 341 -26.67 11.91 -26.68
N PRO A 342 -25.71 12.59 -26.04
CA PRO A 342 -24.33 12.14 -25.97
C PRO A 342 -24.23 10.72 -25.41
N HIS A 343 -23.35 9.91 -25.99
CA HIS A 343 -23.16 8.51 -25.59
C HIS A 343 -21.79 7.98 -26.03
N PHE A 344 -21.20 7.13 -25.20
CA PHE A 344 -19.83 6.66 -25.37
C PHE A 344 -19.64 5.86 -26.66
N ARG A 345 -18.49 6.07 -27.32
CA ARG A 345 -18.02 5.33 -28.48
C ARG A 345 -16.52 5.13 -28.40
N THR A 346 -16.12 3.89 -28.65
CA THR A 346 -14.75 3.49 -28.94
C THR A 346 -14.39 3.98 -30.33
N ILE A 347 -13.48 4.95 -30.44
CA ILE A 347 -13.09 5.57 -31.72
C ILE A 347 -11.71 5.04 -32.09
N LYS A 348 -11.51 4.69 -33.37
CA LYS A 348 -10.32 4.02 -33.89
C LYS A 348 -9.58 4.77 -34.98
N LEU A 349 -8.33 4.40 -35.28
CA LEU A 349 -7.70 4.66 -36.57
C LEU A 349 -7.28 3.32 -37.19
N SER A 350 -7.16 3.29 -38.50
CA SER A 350 -6.64 2.14 -39.25
C SER A 350 -5.11 1.98 -39.13
N ASN A 351 -4.65 0.74 -39.27
CA ASN A 351 -3.22 0.37 -39.23
C ASN A 351 -2.37 0.97 -40.37
N ASP A 352 -3.01 1.49 -41.43
CA ASP A 352 -2.38 2.19 -42.55
C ASP A 352 -2.27 3.72 -42.33
N GLU A 353 -2.68 4.20 -41.16
CA GLU A 353 -2.68 5.60 -40.75
C GLU A 353 -3.66 6.53 -41.52
N GLN A 354 -4.65 5.99 -42.25
CA GLN A 354 -5.52 6.78 -43.16
C GLN A 354 -6.94 7.14 -42.66
N PHE A 355 -7.57 6.35 -41.78
CA PHE A 355 -9.01 6.49 -41.48
C PHE A 355 -9.31 6.49 -39.99
N LEU A 356 -10.00 7.52 -39.45
CA LEU A 356 -10.62 7.45 -38.12
C LEU A 356 -11.97 6.72 -38.22
N MET A 357 -12.21 5.67 -37.43
CA MET A 357 -13.36 4.77 -37.60
C MET A 357 -14.07 4.54 -36.25
N TRP A 358 -15.38 4.33 -36.20
CA TRP A 358 -16.03 3.87 -34.96
C TRP A 358 -17.24 2.98 -35.21
N GLY A 359 -17.40 1.97 -34.37
CA GLY A 359 -18.56 1.08 -34.40
C GLY A 359 -19.85 1.77 -33.93
N SER A 360 -20.99 1.33 -34.47
CA SER A 360 -22.27 1.50 -33.79
C SER A 360 -22.64 0.17 -33.14
N PRO A 361 -22.99 0.10 -31.84
CA PRO A 361 -23.16 -1.16 -31.12
C PRO A 361 -24.33 -2.04 -31.61
N ASN A 362 -25.13 -1.57 -32.57
CA ASN A 362 -26.38 -2.22 -33.02
C ASN A 362 -26.46 -2.44 -34.54
N LYS A 363 -25.35 -2.49 -35.30
CA LYS A 363 -25.36 -2.88 -36.74
C LYS A 363 -24.10 -3.64 -37.17
N ASN A 364 -24.28 -4.79 -37.82
CA ASN A 364 -23.19 -5.66 -38.30
C ASN A 364 -22.46 -5.17 -39.57
N TYR A 365 -22.89 -4.07 -40.20
CA TYR A 365 -22.23 -3.52 -41.39
C TYR A 365 -22.07 -2.00 -41.29
N ASN A 366 -20.92 -1.54 -41.82
CA ASN A 366 -20.38 -0.18 -41.84
C ASN A 366 -19.96 0.37 -40.46
N GLU A 367 -18.67 0.18 -40.14
CA GLU A 367 -17.98 1.12 -39.25
C GLU A 367 -18.12 2.55 -39.81
N SER A 368 -18.36 3.53 -38.95
CA SER A 368 -18.45 4.92 -39.36
C SER A 368 -17.04 5.50 -39.53
N VAL A 369 -16.59 5.60 -40.77
CA VAL A 369 -15.25 6.11 -41.12
C VAL A 369 -15.24 7.61 -41.42
N VAL A 370 -14.12 8.25 -41.10
CA VAL A 370 -13.68 9.59 -41.47
C VAL A 370 -12.28 9.43 -42.08
N PRO A 371 -12.13 9.49 -43.41
CA PRO A 371 -10.81 9.55 -44.03
C PRO A 371 -10.09 10.81 -43.54
N LEU A 372 -8.85 10.69 -43.06
CA LEU A 372 -8.08 11.84 -42.60
C LEU A 372 -7.81 12.83 -43.73
N SER A 373 -7.72 12.37 -44.98
CA SER A 373 -7.65 13.18 -46.19
C SER A 373 -8.88 14.06 -46.46
N GLU A 374 -9.98 13.87 -45.72
CA GLU A 374 -11.21 14.66 -45.83
C GLU A 374 -11.45 15.58 -44.62
N VAL A 375 -10.59 15.52 -43.61
CA VAL A 375 -10.63 16.38 -42.41
C VAL A 375 -10.01 17.74 -42.77
N LYS A 376 -10.85 18.79 -42.77
CA LYS A 376 -10.46 20.16 -43.15
C LYS A 376 -9.81 20.93 -42.00
N LYS A 377 -10.18 20.64 -40.74
CA LYS A 377 -9.58 21.17 -39.51
C LYS A 377 -10.13 20.51 -38.25
N ILE A 378 -9.38 20.66 -37.17
CA ILE A 378 -9.79 20.41 -35.78
C ILE A 378 -10.33 21.73 -35.18
N VAL A 379 -11.33 21.63 -34.30
CA VAL A 379 -11.87 22.76 -33.53
C VAL A 379 -11.83 22.39 -32.05
N ARG A 380 -10.97 23.06 -31.27
CA ARG A 380 -10.86 22.88 -29.82
C ARG A 380 -11.99 23.61 -29.08
N GLY A 381 -12.65 22.96 -28.13
CA GLY A 381 -13.79 23.46 -27.34
C GLY A 381 -15.17 23.19 -27.97
N GLN A 382 -16.23 23.38 -27.18
CA GLN A 382 -17.63 23.05 -27.51
C GLN A 382 -18.29 24.07 -28.47
N LYS A 383 -17.68 24.31 -29.63
CA LYS A 383 -17.97 25.44 -30.53
C LYS A 383 -18.83 25.09 -31.75
N THR A 384 -19.31 23.86 -31.88
CA THR A 384 -20.13 23.41 -33.02
C THR A 384 -21.63 23.43 -32.70
N GLN A 385 -22.47 23.49 -33.75
CA GLN A 385 -23.94 23.43 -33.59
C GLN A 385 -24.46 22.12 -32.97
N ILE A 386 -23.65 21.06 -32.92
CA ILE A 386 -24.02 19.82 -32.22
C ILE A 386 -23.72 19.95 -30.72
N PHE A 387 -22.55 20.47 -30.35
CA PHE A 387 -22.24 20.77 -28.95
C PHE A 387 -23.20 21.79 -28.33
N MET A 388 -23.53 22.87 -29.05
CA MET A 388 -24.43 23.93 -28.56
C MET A 388 -25.87 23.47 -28.27
N ARG A 389 -26.25 22.23 -28.63
CA ARG A 389 -27.54 21.60 -28.24
C ARG A 389 -27.53 20.96 -26.85
N TYR A 390 -26.34 20.62 -26.35
CA TYR A 390 -26.12 19.92 -25.08
C TYR A 390 -24.85 20.46 -24.40
N LYS A 391 -24.66 21.80 -24.40
CA LYS A 391 -23.41 22.40 -23.93
C LYS A 391 -23.20 22.10 -22.45
N ASN A 392 -22.04 21.54 -22.11
CA ASN A 392 -21.55 21.44 -20.73
C ASN A 392 -20.24 22.24 -20.62
N PRO A 393 -20.25 23.45 -20.02
CA PRO A 393 -19.06 24.28 -19.86
C PRO A 393 -17.90 23.62 -19.09
N GLU A 394 -18.19 22.76 -18.10
CA GLU A 394 -17.18 22.08 -17.28
C GLU A 394 -16.28 21.16 -18.12
N LEU A 395 -16.83 20.63 -19.21
CA LEU A 395 -16.16 19.74 -20.15
C LEU A 395 -15.55 20.48 -21.35
N GLU A 396 -15.65 21.82 -21.42
CA GLU A 396 -15.23 22.57 -22.62
C GLU A 396 -13.73 22.46 -22.90
N ASN A 397 -12.90 22.33 -21.85
CA ASN A 397 -11.45 22.11 -21.95
C ASN A 397 -11.05 20.66 -22.30
N LEU A 398 -12.01 19.73 -22.35
CA LEU A 398 -11.84 18.31 -22.72
C LEU A 398 -12.57 17.95 -24.02
N SER A 399 -13.06 18.94 -24.76
CA SER A 399 -13.92 18.76 -25.94
C SER A 399 -13.23 19.21 -27.22
N PHE A 400 -13.39 18.47 -28.31
CA PHE A 400 -12.99 18.91 -29.65
C PHE A 400 -13.90 18.36 -30.75
N SER A 401 -13.79 18.94 -31.95
CA SER A 401 -14.56 18.54 -33.12
C SER A 401 -13.69 18.44 -34.38
N LEU A 402 -13.86 17.38 -35.17
CA LEU A 402 -13.28 17.26 -36.52
C LEU A 402 -14.30 17.70 -37.57
N LEU A 403 -13.90 18.59 -38.49
CA LEU A 403 -14.73 19.04 -39.62
C LEU A 403 -14.33 18.30 -40.90
N TYR A 404 -15.20 17.41 -41.41
CA TYR A 404 -14.94 16.58 -42.59
C TYR A 404 -16.18 16.48 -43.48
N LYS A 405 -16.06 16.45 -44.82
CA LYS A 405 -17.21 16.36 -45.77
C LYS A 405 -18.44 17.23 -45.40
N ASN A 406 -18.21 18.45 -44.89
CA ASN A 406 -19.23 19.39 -44.38
C ASN A 406 -20.11 18.84 -43.23
N ARG A 407 -19.57 17.92 -42.43
CA ARG A 407 -20.11 17.35 -41.18
C ARG A 407 -19.13 17.61 -40.03
N THR A 408 -19.60 17.43 -38.80
CA THR A 408 -18.75 17.40 -37.60
C THR A 408 -18.73 16.01 -36.97
N LEU A 409 -17.57 15.65 -36.42
CA LEU A 409 -17.41 14.58 -35.43
C LEU A 409 -17.07 15.26 -34.10
N ASP A 410 -18.00 15.28 -33.17
CA ASP A 410 -17.92 16.02 -31.91
C ASP A 410 -17.68 15.06 -30.73
N ILE A 411 -16.60 15.28 -29.98
CA ILE A 411 -16.00 14.33 -29.02
C ILE A 411 -15.63 15.03 -27.70
N VAL A 412 -15.87 14.35 -26.57
CA VAL A 412 -15.33 14.74 -25.26
C VAL A 412 -14.53 13.58 -24.64
N CYS A 413 -13.30 13.87 -24.23
CA CYS A 413 -12.37 12.94 -23.59
C CYS A 413 -12.63 12.83 -22.07
N LYS A 414 -12.12 11.77 -21.44
CA LYS A 414 -12.34 11.48 -20.01
C LYS A 414 -11.54 12.39 -19.06
N ASP A 415 -10.35 12.82 -19.46
CA ASP A 415 -9.41 13.61 -18.64
C ASP A 415 -8.48 14.46 -19.53
N LYS A 416 -7.64 15.31 -18.93
CA LYS A 416 -6.77 16.24 -19.66
C LYS A 416 -5.61 15.56 -20.39
N ARG A 417 -5.09 14.41 -19.93
CA ARG A 417 -4.14 13.61 -20.71
C ARG A 417 -4.86 12.96 -21.88
N GLU A 418 -6.03 12.34 -21.69
CA GLU A 418 -6.77 11.80 -22.83
C GLU A 418 -7.18 12.92 -23.79
N TYR A 419 -7.48 14.15 -23.34
CA TYR A 419 -7.65 15.27 -24.24
C TYR A 419 -6.33 15.67 -24.92
N ASP A 420 -5.21 15.77 -24.20
CA ASP A 420 -3.89 16.18 -24.70
C ASP A 420 -3.20 15.12 -25.58
N THR A 421 -3.57 13.84 -25.44
CA THR A 421 -3.16 12.75 -26.34
C THR A 421 -4.26 12.30 -27.30
N TRP A 422 -5.54 12.76 -27.19
CA TRP A 422 -6.45 12.95 -28.35
C TRP A 422 -6.12 14.23 -29.13
N VAL A 423 -5.24 15.01 -28.51
CA VAL A 423 -4.16 15.85 -29.01
C VAL A 423 -2.92 14.87 -29.27
N GLU A 424 -1.65 15.26 -29.44
CA GLU A 424 -0.48 14.48 -29.99
C GLU A 424 -0.42 13.81 -31.44
N GLY A 425 -1.07 12.70 -31.88
CA GLY A 425 -1.07 12.17 -33.33
C GLY A 425 -1.73 12.86 -34.63
N ILE A 426 -3.06 13.07 -34.83
CA ILE A 426 -3.83 13.65 -36.01
C ILE A 426 -3.17 14.81 -36.75
N THR A 427 -3.00 16.00 -36.17
CA THR A 427 -2.30 17.14 -36.79
C THR A 427 -0.98 16.69 -37.40
N MET A 428 -0.17 15.87 -36.73
CA MET A 428 1.02 15.25 -37.34
C MET A 428 0.64 14.40 -38.56
N LEU A 429 -0.40 13.56 -38.44
CA LEU A 429 -0.93 12.74 -39.54
C LEU A 429 -1.56 13.55 -40.68
N LEU A 430 -2.07 14.78 -40.44
CA LEU A 430 -2.61 15.71 -41.42
C LEU A 430 -1.46 16.49 -42.10
N GLU A 431 -0.46 16.90 -41.33
CA GLU A 431 0.75 17.57 -41.81
C GLU A 431 1.61 16.61 -42.66
N ASN A 432 1.71 15.34 -42.24
CA ASN A 432 2.47 14.30 -42.93
C ASN A 432 1.77 13.78 -44.22
N GLN A 433 0.52 14.16 -44.53
CA GLN A 433 -0.14 13.79 -45.80
C GLN A 433 0.63 14.29 -47.04
N ASN A 434 1.52 15.28 -46.86
CA ASN A 434 2.37 15.81 -47.92
C ASN A 434 3.60 14.92 -48.24
N LYS A 435 3.78 13.76 -47.58
CA LYS A 435 4.93 12.85 -47.76
C LYS A 435 4.48 11.39 -47.94
N PRO A 436 4.14 10.94 -49.18
CA PRO A 436 3.38 9.70 -49.39
C PRO A 436 3.99 8.36 -48.92
N ASN A 437 5.30 8.30 -48.65
CA ASN A 437 6.06 7.04 -48.48
C ASN A 437 6.84 6.93 -47.14
N LYS A 438 6.43 7.62 -46.07
CA LYS A 438 6.91 7.33 -44.70
C LYS A 438 5.75 7.39 -43.69
N ARG A 439 5.39 6.22 -43.13
CA ARG A 439 4.60 6.15 -41.90
C ARG A 439 5.42 6.67 -40.72
N ILE A 440 4.74 7.20 -39.71
CA ILE A 440 5.46 7.71 -38.53
C ILE A 440 6.07 6.55 -37.72
N SER A 441 5.45 5.37 -37.76
CA SER A 441 5.95 4.13 -37.14
C SER A 441 7.30 3.62 -37.66
N ASP A 442 7.67 3.93 -38.91
CA ASP A 442 8.73 3.21 -39.62
C ASP A 442 10.09 3.93 -39.53
N ALA A 443 10.12 5.13 -38.96
CA ALA A 443 11.26 6.05 -38.99
C ALA A 443 12.43 5.64 -38.08
N ALA A 444 12.23 4.74 -37.11
CA ALA A 444 13.22 4.37 -36.09
C ALA A 444 14.31 3.36 -36.55
N SER A 445 14.57 3.25 -37.86
CA SER A 445 15.32 2.14 -38.47
C SER A 445 16.61 2.52 -39.21
N LEU A 446 16.95 3.82 -39.31
CA LEU A 446 18.26 4.29 -39.76
C LEU A 446 18.74 5.49 -38.92
N ASP A 447 19.67 5.25 -38.02
CA ASP A 447 21.03 5.81 -38.15
C ASP A 447 22.01 5.09 -37.21
N LEU A 448 23.11 4.60 -37.78
CA LEU A 448 24.18 3.87 -37.10
C LEU A 448 25.49 4.58 -37.41
N LEU A 449 26.26 4.99 -36.40
CA LEU A 449 27.74 5.08 -36.40
C LEU A 449 28.26 5.68 -35.07
N GLY A 450 28.80 4.84 -34.18
CA GLY A 450 29.37 5.28 -32.90
C GLY A 450 29.33 4.19 -31.83
N ALA A 451 30.33 3.32 -31.81
CA ALA A 451 30.44 2.21 -30.85
C ALA A 451 31.37 2.56 -29.67
N PRO A 452 31.42 1.78 -28.56
CA PRO A 452 30.56 0.63 -28.19
C PRO A 452 29.85 0.80 -26.83
N ILE A 453 28.78 0.03 -26.60
CA ILE A 453 28.27 -0.24 -25.24
C ILE A 453 28.33 -1.75 -24.99
N THR A 454 28.86 -2.15 -23.83
CA THR A 454 29.07 -3.52 -23.37
C THR A 454 27.76 -4.18 -22.88
N PRO A 455 27.67 -5.53 -22.86
CA PRO A 455 26.39 -6.22 -22.76
C PRO A 455 25.73 -6.09 -21.37
N SER A 456 24.73 -5.21 -21.26
CA SER A 456 23.91 -5.09 -20.04
C SER A 456 22.52 -4.46 -20.28
N GLN A 457 21.70 -5.08 -21.14
CA GLN A 457 20.21 -4.96 -21.09
C GLN A 457 19.50 -5.94 -22.04
N VAL A 458 19.39 -7.20 -21.61
CA VAL A 458 18.21 -8.02 -21.95
C VAL A 458 17.27 -7.89 -20.75
N GLN A 459 16.09 -7.29 -20.94
CA GLN A 459 15.01 -7.36 -19.94
C GLN A 459 13.92 -8.34 -20.41
N PRO A 460 13.34 -9.15 -19.51
CA PRO A 460 12.30 -10.11 -19.89
C PRO A 460 10.99 -9.43 -20.28
N ILE A 461 10.25 -10.07 -21.19
CA ILE A 461 8.89 -9.64 -21.56
C ILE A 461 7.93 -9.99 -20.41
N THR A 462 7.51 -8.97 -19.64
CA THR A 462 6.42 -9.08 -18.64
C THR A 462 5.15 -8.39 -19.13
N SER A 463 3.99 -8.79 -18.60
CA SER A 463 2.69 -8.27 -19.02
C SER A 463 2.53 -6.80 -18.65
N SER A 464 2.04 -5.96 -19.57
CA SER A 464 1.82 -4.52 -19.30
C SER A 464 0.92 -4.24 -18.09
N ASN A 465 -0.11 -5.08 -17.87
CA ASN A 465 -1.01 -4.96 -16.72
C ASN A 465 -0.30 -5.27 -15.39
N ASP A 466 0.66 -6.21 -15.38
CA ASP A 466 1.47 -6.47 -14.18
C ASP A 466 2.29 -5.23 -13.82
N PHE A 467 2.78 -4.46 -14.80
CA PHE A 467 3.67 -3.33 -14.55
C PHE A 467 2.98 -2.12 -13.89
N GLU A 468 1.73 -1.81 -14.27
CA GLU A 468 1.01 -0.68 -13.66
C GLU A 468 0.44 -1.02 -12.28
N ASP A 469 -0.02 -2.25 -12.06
CA ASP A 469 -0.36 -2.72 -10.71
C ASP A 469 0.88 -2.89 -9.84
N GLN A 470 2.01 -3.42 -10.35
CA GLN A 470 3.28 -3.43 -9.63
C GLN A 470 3.78 -2.02 -9.32
N LYS A 471 3.55 -1.02 -10.19
CA LYS A 471 3.91 0.37 -9.91
C LYS A 471 3.07 0.93 -8.75
N LYS A 472 1.74 0.79 -8.79
CA LYS A 472 0.86 1.21 -7.68
C LYS A 472 1.18 0.45 -6.38
N PHE A 473 1.48 -0.85 -6.48
CA PHE A 473 1.85 -1.69 -5.34
C PHE A 473 3.22 -1.29 -4.77
N LYS A 474 4.19 -0.92 -5.63
CA LYS A 474 5.50 -0.39 -5.24
C LYS A 474 5.38 0.99 -4.59
N GLU A 475 4.64 1.92 -5.17
CA GLU A 475 4.35 3.25 -4.59
C GLU A 475 3.61 3.14 -3.25
N MET A 476 2.75 2.12 -3.07
CA MET A 476 2.11 1.81 -1.80
C MET A 476 3.09 1.21 -0.78
N PHE A 477 3.94 0.26 -1.19
CA PHE A 477 4.94 -0.36 -0.31
C PHE A 477 6.10 0.58 0.04
N GLU A 478 6.43 1.54 -0.83
CA GLU A 478 7.39 2.63 -0.59
C GLU A 478 6.94 3.63 0.48
N ARG A 479 5.71 3.50 1.00
CA ARG A 479 5.22 4.21 2.19
C ARG A 479 5.35 3.41 3.49
N ILE A 480 5.41 2.08 3.42
CA ILE A 480 5.48 1.19 4.59
C ILE A 480 6.82 1.42 5.32
N GLY A 481 6.75 1.77 6.61
CA GLY A 481 7.92 2.02 7.46
C GLY A 481 8.11 0.93 8.50
N ASP A 482 9.31 0.34 8.53
CA ASP A 482 9.75 -0.57 9.59
C ASP A 482 10.58 0.20 10.62
N ALA A 483 10.20 0.09 11.89
CA ALA A 483 10.96 0.67 13.00
C ALA A 483 12.14 -0.22 13.40
N TYR A 484 13.30 0.39 13.61
CA TYR A 484 14.49 -0.22 14.19
C TYR A 484 14.86 0.56 15.46
N THR A 485 15.24 -0.15 16.52
CA THR A 485 15.63 0.40 17.83
C THR A 485 16.91 -0.27 18.34
N TRP A 486 17.77 0.48 19.03
CA TRP A 486 18.97 -0.05 19.68
C TRP A 486 19.49 0.87 20.80
N GLY A 487 20.51 0.42 21.54
CA GLY A 487 20.96 1.02 22.78
C GLY A 487 20.44 0.25 24.00
N GLN A 488 20.07 0.97 25.05
CA GLN A 488 19.68 0.39 26.33
C GLN A 488 18.27 -0.23 26.31
N GLY A 489 18.17 -1.51 26.68
CA GLY A 489 16.92 -2.29 26.76
C GLY A 489 16.15 -2.13 28.07
N ALA A 490 16.75 -1.57 29.12
CA ALA A 490 16.15 -1.42 30.45
C ALA A 490 14.72 -0.84 30.43
N LYS A 491 13.83 -1.37 31.28
CA LYS A 491 12.37 -1.11 31.26
C LYS A 491 11.65 -1.45 29.95
N GLY A 492 12.34 -2.12 29.02
CA GLY A 492 11.85 -2.46 27.69
C GLY A 492 11.84 -1.27 26.73
N ALA A 493 12.74 -0.30 26.92
CA ALA A 493 12.77 0.95 26.15
C ALA A 493 12.89 0.75 24.62
N LEU A 494 13.50 -0.36 24.17
CA LEU A 494 13.59 -0.74 22.76
C LEU A 494 12.35 -1.46 22.21
N GLY A 495 11.40 -1.88 23.07
CA GLY A 495 10.07 -2.36 22.69
C GLY A 495 9.97 -3.77 22.09
N HIS A 496 11.03 -4.59 22.16
CA HIS A 496 11.07 -5.93 21.57
C HIS A 496 10.28 -7.01 22.35
N GLY A 497 9.93 -6.76 23.62
CA GLY A 497 9.28 -7.70 24.53
C GLY A 497 10.16 -8.24 25.65
N ASP A 498 11.40 -7.75 25.74
CA ASP A 498 12.38 -8.08 26.76
C ASP A 498 13.07 -6.79 27.26
N GLN A 499 14.22 -6.89 27.94
CA GLN A 499 15.00 -5.75 28.43
C GLN A 499 16.47 -5.79 27.99
N ASN A 500 16.80 -6.50 26.90
CA ASN A 500 18.18 -6.69 26.48
C ASN A 500 18.71 -5.49 25.69
N ASP A 501 19.86 -4.95 26.10
CA ASP A 501 20.60 -3.93 25.35
C ASP A 501 20.98 -4.45 23.96
N GLN A 502 21.01 -3.57 22.95
CA GLN A 502 21.35 -3.91 21.55
C GLN A 502 22.47 -2.99 21.05
N THR A 503 23.59 -3.57 20.61
CA THR A 503 24.75 -2.81 20.10
C THR A 503 24.73 -2.57 18.59
N GLU A 504 23.68 -3.05 17.91
CA GLU A 504 23.35 -2.80 16.50
C GLU A 504 21.83 -2.63 16.32
N PRO A 505 21.35 -1.93 15.28
CA PRO A 505 19.93 -1.69 15.03
C PRO A 505 19.09 -2.98 14.90
N LEU A 506 18.11 -3.18 15.79
CA LEU A 506 17.23 -4.35 15.75
C LEU A 506 15.82 -3.98 15.28
N VAL A 507 15.31 -4.71 14.28
CA VAL A 507 13.96 -4.47 13.73
C VAL A 507 12.87 -4.86 14.74
N MET A 508 11.92 -3.95 14.96
CA MET A 508 10.80 -4.18 15.87
C MET A 508 9.75 -5.08 15.22
N LYS A 509 9.83 -6.39 15.48
CA LYS A 509 9.00 -7.45 14.84
C LYS A 509 7.49 -7.26 15.00
N ASP A 510 7.02 -6.55 16.02
CA ASP A 510 5.60 -6.20 16.19
C ASP A 510 5.14 -5.00 15.34
N PHE A 511 6.08 -4.14 14.90
CA PHE A 511 5.86 -3.01 13.98
C PHE A 511 6.07 -3.34 12.51
N LEU A 512 6.47 -4.58 12.15
CA LEU A 512 6.57 -4.97 10.74
C LEU A 512 5.25 -4.67 10.03
N PHE A 513 5.32 -3.85 8.97
CA PHE A 513 4.18 -3.31 8.21
C PHE A 513 3.15 -2.51 9.03
N LEU A 514 3.48 -1.90 10.18
CA LEU A 514 2.56 -1.00 10.90
C LEU A 514 2.45 0.40 10.25
N ASP A 515 3.16 0.64 9.15
CA ASP A 515 3.30 1.92 8.47
C ASP A 515 3.79 3.03 9.41
N VAL A 516 4.88 2.75 10.13
CA VAL A 516 5.50 3.72 11.03
C VAL A 516 5.95 4.93 10.23
N SER A 517 5.39 6.09 10.56
CA SER A 517 5.67 7.37 9.90
C SER A 517 6.70 8.20 10.67
N LEU A 518 6.67 8.13 12.00
CA LEU A 518 7.55 8.86 12.90
C LEU A 518 7.79 8.06 14.19
N LEU A 519 8.98 8.22 14.75
CA LEU A 519 9.40 7.70 16.06
C LEU A 519 9.78 8.89 16.96
N ALA A 520 9.59 8.73 18.27
CA ALA A 520 10.15 9.61 19.30
C ALA A 520 10.69 8.77 20.46
N CYS A 521 11.84 9.15 21.02
CA CYS A 521 12.55 8.43 22.06
C CYS A 521 13.06 9.42 23.10
N GLU A 522 12.78 9.22 24.40
CA GLU A 522 13.45 9.98 25.46
C GLU A 522 13.55 9.17 26.76
N ASN A 523 14.66 9.39 27.48
CA ASN A 523 15.05 8.67 28.70
C ASN A 523 15.12 7.15 28.44
N SER A 524 14.14 6.40 28.95
CA SER A 524 13.96 4.95 28.73
C SER A 524 12.56 4.62 28.22
N ALA A 525 11.97 5.51 27.41
CA ALA A 525 10.66 5.33 26.80
C ALA A 525 10.66 5.81 25.34
N ALA A 526 9.75 5.25 24.54
CA ALA A 526 9.60 5.61 23.15
C ALA A 526 8.14 5.53 22.67
N ALA A 527 7.88 6.22 21.58
CA ALA A 527 6.59 6.32 20.91
C ALA A 527 6.75 6.20 19.39
N ALA A 528 5.67 5.80 18.72
CA ALA A 528 5.59 5.72 17.28
C ALA A 528 4.22 6.20 16.79
N VAL A 529 4.20 6.95 15.70
CA VAL A 529 2.98 7.39 15.00
C VAL A 529 2.85 6.62 13.68
N MET A 530 1.71 5.99 13.47
CA MET A 530 1.40 5.26 12.24
C MET A 530 0.89 6.22 11.16
N LEU A 531 0.98 5.82 9.90
CA LEU A 531 0.44 6.57 8.76
C LEU A 531 -1.08 6.81 8.84
N GLY A 532 -1.82 5.97 9.59
CA GLY A 532 -3.25 6.15 9.91
C GLY A 532 -3.53 7.12 11.07
N GLY A 533 -2.49 7.52 11.81
CA GLY A 533 -2.57 8.40 12.99
C GLY A 533 -2.59 7.66 14.34
N GLU A 534 -2.50 6.33 14.37
CA GLU A 534 -2.44 5.58 15.63
C GLU A 534 -1.11 5.81 16.36
N VAL A 535 -1.19 6.05 17.67
CA VAL A 535 -0.01 6.23 18.54
C VAL A 535 0.24 4.97 19.36
N PHE A 536 1.45 4.45 19.28
CA PHE A 536 1.95 3.36 20.12
C PHE A 536 3.05 3.88 21.04
N THR A 537 3.11 3.39 22.27
CA THR A 537 4.09 3.79 23.29
C THR A 537 4.64 2.57 24.04
N TRP A 538 5.91 2.64 24.48
CA TRP A 538 6.57 1.58 25.23
C TRP A 538 7.77 2.08 26.05
N GLY A 539 8.41 1.17 26.78
CA GLY A 539 9.46 1.45 27.75
C GLY A 539 8.89 1.84 29.10
N SER A 540 9.52 2.82 29.76
CA SER A 540 9.20 3.22 31.12
C SER A 540 7.80 3.83 31.28
N GLY A 541 7.02 3.34 32.24
CA GLY A 541 5.69 3.87 32.57
C GLY A 541 5.70 5.09 33.49
N ASP A 542 6.83 5.38 34.14
CA ASP A 542 7.04 6.40 35.18
C ASP A 542 6.30 7.72 34.91
N ALA A 543 5.54 8.18 35.91
CA ALA A 543 4.68 9.36 35.88
C ALA A 543 3.49 9.31 34.91
N GLY A 544 3.24 8.18 34.24
CA GLY A 544 2.16 8.00 33.27
C GLY A 544 2.51 8.43 31.85
N ARG A 545 3.80 8.58 31.53
CA ARG A 545 4.32 9.10 30.25
C ARG A 545 3.90 8.34 28.99
N LEU A 546 3.34 7.14 29.16
CA LEU A 546 2.82 6.28 28.08
C LEU A 546 1.30 6.42 27.85
N GLY A 547 0.59 7.17 28.70
CA GLY A 547 -0.81 7.56 28.43
C GLY A 547 -1.85 6.42 28.53
N HIS A 548 -1.48 5.25 29.03
CA HIS A 548 -2.37 4.08 29.08
C HIS A 548 -3.43 4.14 30.20
N GLY A 549 -3.29 5.04 31.17
CA GLY A 549 -4.13 5.12 32.38
C GLY A 549 -3.45 4.63 33.66
N ASP A 550 -2.20 4.20 33.57
CA ASP A 550 -1.38 3.68 34.66
C ASP A 550 0.10 4.06 34.45
N GLU A 551 0.96 3.65 35.37
CA GLU A 551 2.41 3.94 35.39
C GLU A 551 3.28 2.70 35.16
N GLY A 552 2.70 1.59 34.70
CA GLY A 552 3.44 0.35 34.47
C GLY A 552 4.33 0.41 33.23
N ASP A 553 5.56 -0.09 33.35
CA ASP A 553 6.45 -0.28 32.20
C ASP A 553 5.80 -1.17 31.13
N ARG A 554 6.16 -0.94 29.87
CA ARG A 554 5.62 -1.65 28.70
C ARG A 554 6.77 -2.19 27.86
N LEU A 555 7.06 -3.48 28.02
CA LEU A 555 8.14 -4.15 27.28
C LEU A 555 7.89 -4.24 25.76
N LYS A 556 6.65 -3.99 25.32
CA LYS A 556 6.22 -3.94 23.93
C LYS A 556 5.43 -2.69 23.63
N ALA A 557 5.52 -2.23 22.39
CA ALA A 557 4.64 -1.24 21.79
C ALA A 557 3.17 -1.55 22.08
N THR A 558 2.54 -0.65 22.83
CA THR A 558 1.14 -0.75 23.25
C THR A 558 0.37 0.42 22.64
N LEU A 559 -0.79 0.16 22.03
CA LEU A 559 -1.63 1.20 21.45
C LEU A 559 -2.16 2.13 22.54
N VAL A 560 -2.01 3.44 22.37
CA VAL A 560 -2.60 4.46 23.25
C VAL A 560 -4.10 4.56 22.94
N MET A 561 -4.88 3.65 23.52
CA MET A 561 -6.32 3.50 23.26
C MET A 561 -7.14 4.81 23.42
N ALA A 562 -6.69 5.75 24.24
CA ALA A 562 -7.31 7.06 24.43
C ALA A 562 -7.17 8.01 23.22
N LEU A 563 -6.25 7.74 22.28
CA LEU A 563 -6.06 8.49 21.03
C LEU A 563 -6.66 7.76 19.82
N ARG A 564 -7.33 6.61 20.02
CA ARG A 564 -7.85 5.81 18.91
C ARG A 564 -8.96 6.56 18.17
N GLY A 565 -8.73 6.88 16.90
CA GLY A 565 -9.65 7.66 16.06
C GLY A 565 -9.24 9.13 15.90
N HIS A 566 -8.28 9.61 16.69
CA HIS A 566 -7.63 10.90 16.47
C HIS A 566 -6.49 10.76 15.46
N LYS A 567 -6.40 11.68 14.50
CA LYS A 567 -5.40 11.60 13.43
C LYS A 567 -4.11 12.31 13.84
N ILE A 568 -3.33 11.64 14.68
CA ILE A 568 -2.06 12.17 15.18
C ILE A 568 -1.02 12.20 14.05
N ILE A 569 -0.29 13.31 13.96
CA ILE A 569 0.75 13.55 12.95
C ILE A 569 2.15 13.74 13.56
N THR A 570 2.23 13.97 14.87
CA THR A 570 3.51 14.18 15.57
C THR A 570 3.41 13.68 16.99
N VAL A 571 4.48 13.07 17.48
CA VAL A 571 4.72 12.79 18.91
C VAL A 571 6.08 13.34 19.29
N ARG A 572 6.19 13.84 20.52
CA ARG A 572 7.44 14.21 21.19
C ARG A 572 7.41 13.77 22.64
N MET A 573 8.57 13.44 23.17
CA MET A 573 8.74 12.91 24.52
C MET A 573 9.82 13.73 25.23
N GLY A 574 9.49 14.20 26.42
CA GLY A 574 10.44 14.74 27.39
C GLY A 574 10.72 13.72 28.49
N LEU A 575 11.66 14.05 29.39
CA LEU A 575 12.15 13.14 30.43
C LEU A 575 11.07 12.65 31.41
N SER A 576 9.90 13.27 31.45
CA SER A 576 8.74 12.84 32.26
C SER A 576 7.37 12.93 31.58
N HIS A 577 7.27 13.53 30.39
CA HIS A 577 5.99 13.88 29.76
C HIS A 577 6.03 13.60 28.24
N THR A 578 4.87 13.50 27.62
CA THR A 578 4.70 13.22 26.18
C THR A 578 3.64 14.16 25.62
N MET A 579 3.93 14.79 24.48
CA MET A 579 2.96 15.56 23.70
C MET A 579 2.69 14.90 22.35
N VAL A 580 1.45 14.99 21.89
CA VAL A 580 1.05 14.61 20.52
C VAL A 580 0.24 15.71 19.86
N LEU A 581 0.46 15.90 18.57
CA LEU A 581 -0.24 16.87 17.72
C LEU A 581 -1.18 16.12 16.76
N GLU A 582 -2.46 16.47 16.80
CA GLU A 582 -3.49 16.00 15.85
C GLU A 582 -3.49 16.89 14.59
N ASP A 583 -3.88 16.35 13.43
CA ASP A 583 -3.84 17.07 12.15
C ASP A 583 -4.75 18.31 12.08
N ASN A 584 -5.75 18.40 12.96
CA ASN A 584 -6.59 19.58 13.18
C ASN A 584 -5.90 20.70 13.98
N GLY A 585 -4.74 20.44 14.61
CA GLY A 585 -4.00 21.40 15.43
C GLY A 585 -4.24 21.28 16.94
N HIS A 586 -4.96 20.26 17.42
CA HIS A 586 -5.10 19.96 18.84
C HIS A 586 -3.84 19.30 19.40
N VAL A 587 -3.41 19.77 20.57
CA VAL A 587 -2.32 19.16 21.34
C VAL A 587 -2.90 18.38 22.51
N TRP A 588 -2.51 17.12 22.62
CA TRP A 588 -2.78 16.29 23.78
C TRP A 588 -1.49 16.01 24.54
N VAL A 589 -1.56 15.96 25.86
CA VAL A 589 -0.40 15.77 26.74
C VAL A 589 -0.67 14.70 27.81
N PHE A 590 0.38 13.97 28.19
CA PHE A 590 0.34 12.95 29.23
C PHE A 590 1.70 12.80 29.93
N GLY A 591 1.71 12.19 31.12
CA GLY A 591 2.90 12.06 31.97
C GLY A 591 2.97 13.05 33.14
N GLY A 592 4.17 13.24 33.67
CA GLY A 592 4.46 14.05 34.85
C GLY A 592 4.35 15.55 34.62
N ASN A 593 3.97 16.28 35.68
CA ASN A 593 3.69 17.73 35.63
C ASN A 593 4.44 18.57 36.68
N SER A 594 5.54 18.05 37.23
CA SER A 594 6.25 18.61 38.41
C SER A 594 6.63 20.10 38.34
N HIS A 595 6.79 20.65 37.14
CA HIS A 595 7.15 22.05 36.90
C HIS A 595 6.12 22.78 36.00
N GLY A 596 4.96 22.16 35.73
CA GLY A 596 3.95 22.70 34.83
C GLY A 596 4.10 22.30 33.35
N GLN A 597 4.99 21.36 33.02
CA GLN A 597 5.28 20.95 31.64
C GLN A 597 4.08 20.40 30.86
N THR A 598 2.97 20.04 31.51
CA THR A 598 1.73 19.69 30.76
C THR A 598 0.96 20.91 30.25
N GLY A 599 1.20 22.11 30.78
CA GLY A 599 0.52 23.33 30.31
C GLY A 599 -0.95 23.46 30.73
N LEU A 600 -1.41 22.62 31.69
CA LEU A 600 -2.81 22.51 32.11
C LEU A 600 -3.23 23.45 33.25
N GLY A 601 -2.36 24.35 33.70
CA GLY A 601 -2.64 25.32 34.77
C GLY A 601 -2.29 24.85 36.18
N ASP A 602 -1.66 23.69 36.34
CA ASP A 602 -1.14 23.18 37.62
C ASP A 602 0.30 22.68 37.51
N SER A 603 0.93 22.30 38.64
CA SER A 603 2.31 21.81 38.72
C SER A 603 2.49 20.46 39.45
N MET A 604 1.41 19.70 39.67
CA MET A 604 1.41 18.53 40.55
C MET A 604 0.64 17.33 40.00
N LYS A 605 -0.40 17.58 39.19
CA LYS A 605 -1.27 16.54 38.65
C LYS A 605 -0.65 15.93 37.40
N LYS A 606 0.04 14.80 37.57
CA LYS A 606 0.42 13.93 36.46
C LYS A 606 -0.83 13.43 35.72
N GLN A 607 -0.76 13.36 34.39
CA GLN A 607 -1.86 12.96 33.53
C GLN A 607 -1.60 11.56 33.00
N LEU A 608 -2.20 10.55 33.63
CA LEU A 608 -2.00 9.14 33.25
C LEU A 608 -2.62 8.77 31.88
N LYS A 609 -3.44 9.67 31.31
CA LYS A 609 -4.06 9.54 29.99
C LYS A 609 -3.89 10.85 29.20
N PRO A 610 -3.81 10.78 27.86
CA PRO A 610 -3.84 11.95 26.98
C PRO A 610 -4.98 12.89 27.34
N THR A 611 -4.63 14.16 27.56
CA THR A 611 -5.53 15.24 27.94
C THR A 611 -5.28 16.43 27.02
N THR A 612 -6.31 17.01 26.41
CA THR A 612 -6.18 18.21 25.56
C THR A 612 -5.73 19.42 26.37
N ILE A 613 -4.84 20.25 25.82
CA ILE A 613 -4.44 21.53 26.45
C ILE A 613 -5.46 22.63 26.07
N PRO A 614 -6.41 23.05 26.94
CA PRO A 614 -7.56 23.84 26.52
C PRO A 614 -7.20 25.30 26.21
N THR A 615 -6.12 25.80 26.83
CA THR A 615 -5.59 27.14 26.60
C THR A 615 -5.09 27.33 25.16
N LEU A 616 -4.52 26.30 24.52
CA LEU A 616 -4.14 26.38 23.10
C LEU A 616 -5.35 26.46 22.18
N GLN A 617 -6.40 25.68 22.47
CA GLN A 617 -7.66 25.71 21.70
C GLN A 617 -8.34 27.09 21.76
N GLN A 618 -8.17 27.84 22.85
CA GLN A 618 -8.75 29.17 23.05
C GLN A 618 -8.02 30.30 22.30
N ILE A 619 -6.82 30.08 21.76
CA ILE A 619 -6.02 31.12 21.07
C ILE A 619 -6.59 31.47 19.68
N GLY A 620 -7.41 30.60 19.08
CA GLY A 620 -7.98 30.82 17.75
C GLY A 620 -6.94 30.73 16.62
N LYS A 621 -5.76 30.15 16.88
CA LYS A 621 -4.74 29.80 15.89
C LYS A 621 -4.42 28.31 15.97
N LYS A 622 -4.15 27.71 14.82
CA LYS A 622 -3.72 26.30 14.75
C LYS A 622 -2.32 26.13 15.32
N VAL A 623 -2.08 25.07 16.11
CA VAL A 623 -0.72 24.59 16.41
C VAL A 623 -0.21 23.83 15.18
N VAL A 624 1.02 24.11 14.75
CA VAL A 624 1.65 23.48 13.58
C VAL A 624 2.84 22.58 13.93
N ASP A 625 3.45 22.77 15.10
CA ASP A 625 4.52 21.91 15.63
C ASP A 625 4.56 21.97 17.17
N VAL A 626 5.10 20.93 17.81
CA VAL A 626 5.25 20.80 19.27
C VAL A 626 6.61 20.18 19.60
N GLU A 627 7.26 20.66 20.66
CA GLU A 627 8.53 20.09 21.15
C GLU A 627 8.57 19.93 22.66
N CYS A 628 9.24 18.87 23.11
CA CYS A 628 9.42 18.51 24.51
C CYS A 628 10.90 18.61 24.89
N GLY A 629 11.21 19.46 25.87
CA GLY A 629 12.47 19.39 26.61
C GLY A 629 12.35 18.39 27.76
N HIS A 630 13.38 18.28 28.58
CA HIS A 630 13.32 17.38 29.74
C HIS A 630 12.28 17.85 30.79
N TRP A 631 12.19 19.17 31.01
CA TRP A 631 11.38 19.79 32.06
C TRP A 631 10.47 20.93 31.59
N HIS A 632 10.54 21.28 30.30
CA HIS A 632 9.77 22.33 29.66
C HIS A 632 9.27 21.87 28.28
N SER A 633 8.40 22.66 27.70
CA SER A 633 7.63 22.32 26.51
C SER A 633 7.41 23.57 25.66
N ALA A 634 7.26 23.39 24.35
CA ALA A 634 6.98 24.48 23.44
C ALA A 634 6.03 24.06 22.31
N CYS A 635 5.45 25.06 21.64
CA CYS A 635 4.74 24.87 20.38
C CYS A 635 4.91 26.06 19.44
N ILE A 636 4.80 25.79 18.14
CA ILE A 636 4.76 26.79 17.07
C ILE A 636 3.31 26.90 16.61
N LEU A 637 2.78 28.13 16.60
CA LEU A 637 1.47 28.46 16.05
C LEU A 637 1.54 28.85 14.58
N GLU A 638 0.42 28.76 13.88
CA GLU A 638 0.27 29.30 12.53
C GLU A 638 0.65 30.79 12.46
N GLY A 639 1.52 31.11 11.50
CA GLY A 639 2.25 32.38 11.42
C GLY A 639 3.57 32.43 12.20
N GLY A 640 4.04 31.31 12.78
CA GLY A 640 5.35 31.18 13.43
C GLY A 640 5.49 31.88 14.79
N ALA A 641 4.36 32.16 15.45
CA ALA A 641 4.36 32.66 16.83
C ALA A 641 4.70 31.51 17.79
N PHE A 642 5.65 31.74 18.70
CA PHE A 642 6.26 30.70 19.52
C PHE A 642 5.82 30.78 20.99
N MET A 643 5.47 29.63 21.59
CA MET A 643 4.99 29.55 22.96
C MET A 643 5.77 28.55 23.79
N THR A 644 6.00 28.86 25.06
CA THR A 644 6.83 28.10 26.01
C THR A 644 6.14 27.94 27.37
N TRP A 645 6.36 26.82 28.04
CA TRP A 645 5.86 26.52 29.40
C TRP A 645 6.62 25.38 30.09
N GLY A 646 6.39 25.17 31.39
CA GLY A 646 7.10 24.21 32.25
C GLY A 646 8.13 24.88 33.16
N SER A 647 9.26 24.19 33.41
CA SER A 647 10.36 24.74 34.23
C SER A 647 11.04 25.93 33.54
N GLY A 648 11.30 26.99 34.31
CA GLY A 648 12.04 28.18 33.93
C GLY A 648 13.28 28.44 34.79
N GLU A 649 13.70 27.50 35.63
CA GLU A 649 14.76 27.67 36.66
C GLU A 649 16.14 28.09 36.09
N ASP A 650 16.40 27.82 34.81
CA ASP A 650 17.60 28.22 34.07
C ASP A 650 17.31 29.32 33.02
N GLY A 651 16.10 29.87 33.01
CA GLY A 651 15.63 30.82 31.99
C GLY A 651 15.21 30.17 30.67
N GLN A 652 15.14 28.84 30.59
CA GLN A 652 14.89 28.06 29.36
C GLN A 652 13.54 28.35 28.66
N LEU A 653 12.63 29.08 29.31
CA LEU A 653 11.37 29.54 28.72
C LEU A 653 11.50 30.87 27.93
N GLY A 654 12.58 31.64 28.15
CA GLY A 654 12.90 32.82 27.34
C GLY A 654 12.12 34.11 27.68
N HIS A 655 11.43 34.18 28.82
CA HIS A 655 10.62 35.33 29.21
C HIS A 655 11.35 36.38 30.10
N GLY A 656 12.69 36.40 30.09
CA GLY A 656 13.51 37.36 30.82
C GLY A 656 13.57 37.16 32.33
N ASN A 657 13.14 35.99 32.82
CA ASN A 657 13.08 35.65 34.24
C ASN A 657 13.13 34.13 34.44
N LYS A 658 13.26 33.68 35.69
CA LYS A 658 13.43 32.27 36.07
C LYS A 658 12.18 31.59 36.66
N ASN A 659 10.98 32.10 36.38
CA ASN A 659 9.74 31.54 36.90
C ASN A 659 9.23 30.38 36.03
N ASN A 660 8.70 29.34 36.69
CA ASN A 660 7.98 28.25 36.02
C ASN A 660 6.63 28.77 35.49
N LEU A 661 6.17 28.27 34.34
CA LEU A 661 4.91 28.66 33.71
C LEU A 661 4.00 27.45 33.51
N TYR A 662 2.82 27.49 34.10
CA TYR A 662 1.89 26.35 34.16
C TYR A 662 0.94 26.25 32.96
N VAL A 663 0.97 27.23 32.05
CA VAL A 663 0.19 27.26 30.80
C VAL A 663 1.06 27.75 29.64
N PRO A 664 0.81 27.31 28.40
CA PRO A 664 1.48 27.82 27.21
C PRO A 664 1.42 29.35 27.15
N THR A 665 2.58 29.99 27.18
CA THR A 665 2.71 31.44 27.21
C THR A 665 3.45 31.91 25.96
N LEU A 666 2.90 32.92 25.28
CA LEU A 666 3.51 33.49 24.08
C LEU A 666 4.82 34.18 24.44
N LEU A 667 5.92 33.77 23.81
CA LEU A 667 7.21 34.42 23.97
C LEU A 667 7.20 35.74 23.20
N ARG A 668 7.11 36.86 23.94
CA ARG A 668 7.19 38.23 23.41
C ARG A 668 8.58 38.79 23.71
N HIS A 669 9.39 39.01 22.69
CA HIS A 669 10.72 39.59 22.84
C HIS A 669 11.18 40.19 21.51
N GLU A 670 11.81 41.37 21.56
CA GLU A 670 12.23 42.13 20.37
C GLU A 670 13.11 41.33 19.39
N ALA A 671 13.86 40.34 19.90
CA ALA A 671 14.69 39.45 19.11
C ALA A 671 13.90 38.57 18.12
N LEU A 672 12.65 38.20 18.46
CA LEU A 672 11.75 37.37 17.66
C LEU A 672 10.51 38.14 17.16
N ASP A 673 10.26 39.36 17.61
CA ASP A 673 9.16 40.18 17.11
C ASP A 673 9.35 40.46 15.61
N ASN A 674 8.33 40.15 14.80
CA ASN A 674 8.35 40.15 13.33
C ASN A 674 9.23 39.06 12.68
N LYS A 675 9.74 38.08 13.44
CA LYS A 675 10.29 36.82 12.91
C LYS A 675 9.22 35.72 12.91
N LYS A 676 9.32 34.79 11.97
CA LYS A 676 8.50 33.58 11.96
C LYS A 676 9.39 32.40 12.39
N VAL A 677 9.16 31.86 13.58
CA VAL A 677 9.81 30.60 13.99
C VAL A 677 9.27 29.47 13.11
N VAL A 678 10.17 28.66 12.54
CA VAL A 678 9.82 27.55 11.63
C VAL A 678 10.16 26.17 12.20
N GLN A 679 11.12 26.10 13.12
CA GLN A 679 11.42 24.89 13.90
C GLN A 679 12.05 25.29 15.23
N CYS A 680 11.88 24.45 16.25
CA CYS A 680 12.54 24.57 17.55
C CYS A 680 13.16 23.23 17.98
N SER A 681 13.96 23.26 19.04
CA SER A 681 14.43 22.06 19.75
C SER A 681 14.82 22.42 21.18
N LEU A 682 14.54 21.54 22.14
CA LEU A 682 14.59 21.84 23.58
C LEU A 682 15.48 20.83 24.30
N GLY A 683 16.51 21.31 25.02
CA GLY A 683 17.42 20.47 25.79
C GLY A 683 16.98 20.25 27.24
N LEU A 684 17.94 19.98 28.13
CA LEU A 684 17.67 19.75 29.57
C LEU A 684 17.34 21.06 30.30
N TRP A 685 18.09 22.12 29.97
CA TRP A 685 18.00 23.45 30.57
C TRP A 685 18.17 24.58 29.54
N HIS A 686 18.03 24.29 28.24
CA HIS A 686 18.22 25.27 27.17
C HIS A 686 17.21 25.06 26.03
N SER A 687 17.06 26.07 25.18
CA SER A 687 16.11 26.09 24.06
C SER A 687 16.77 26.70 22.82
N LEU A 688 16.43 26.16 21.64
CA LEU A 688 16.90 26.61 20.33
C LEU A 688 15.71 26.86 19.41
N VAL A 689 15.76 27.92 18.59
CA VAL A 689 14.82 28.14 17.48
C VAL A 689 15.55 28.58 16.22
N VAL A 690 15.00 28.22 15.07
CA VAL A 690 15.39 28.77 13.76
C VAL A 690 14.19 29.49 13.12
N CYS A 691 14.46 30.65 12.54
CA CYS A 691 13.48 31.48 11.85
C CYS A 691 13.48 31.23 10.33
N ASP A 692 12.43 31.70 9.65
CA ASP A 692 12.25 31.55 8.20
C ASP A 692 13.34 32.23 7.34
N ASP A 693 14.04 33.22 7.87
CA ASP A 693 15.21 33.84 7.25
C ASP A 693 16.53 33.07 7.47
N GLY A 694 16.48 31.93 8.18
CA GLY A 694 17.60 31.06 8.51
C GLY A 694 18.48 31.55 9.67
N THR A 695 18.03 32.54 10.45
CA THR A 695 18.70 32.96 11.70
C THR A 695 18.36 32.03 12.87
N VAL A 696 19.31 31.85 13.80
CA VAL A 696 19.18 30.97 14.97
C VAL A 696 19.30 31.78 16.25
N TYR A 697 18.43 31.45 17.22
CA TYR A 697 18.43 32.02 18.56
C TYR A 697 18.47 30.89 19.60
N SER A 698 19.16 31.15 20.70
CA SER A 698 19.37 30.21 21.80
C SER A 698 19.24 30.94 23.14
N TRP A 699 18.79 30.21 24.18
CA TRP A 699 18.67 30.73 25.54
C TRP A 699 18.54 29.61 26.58
N GLY A 700 18.61 29.97 27.86
CA GLY A 700 18.66 29.08 29.02
C GLY A 700 20.07 28.97 29.63
N ASN A 701 20.37 27.81 30.21
CA ASN A 701 21.66 27.46 30.79
C ASN A 701 22.78 27.42 29.73
N ALA A 702 23.97 27.89 30.10
CA ALA A 702 25.15 27.95 29.24
C ALA A 702 26.41 27.25 29.80
N THR A 703 26.30 26.45 30.86
CA THR A 703 27.43 25.87 31.63
C THR A 703 28.52 25.21 30.77
N TYR A 704 28.14 24.56 29.67
CA TYR A 704 29.05 23.86 28.76
C TYR A 704 29.20 24.56 27.39
N GLY A 705 28.71 25.80 27.28
CA GLY A 705 28.69 26.56 26.03
C GLY A 705 27.54 26.22 25.08
N GLN A 706 26.50 25.50 25.54
CA GLN A 706 25.40 25.02 24.68
C GLN A 706 24.52 26.13 24.06
N LEU A 707 24.72 27.40 24.43
CA LEU A 707 24.10 28.53 23.71
C LEU A 707 24.88 28.97 22.46
N GLY A 708 26.14 28.56 22.31
CA GLY A 708 26.95 28.85 21.11
C GLY A 708 27.46 30.30 21.01
N HIS A 709 27.35 31.09 22.08
CA HIS A 709 27.71 32.52 22.10
C HIS A 709 29.20 32.80 22.35
N GLY A 710 30.06 31.78 22.33
CA GLY A 710 31.50 31.89 22.59
C GLY A 710 31.87 32.01 24.08
N ASN A 711 30.92 31.80 24.98
CA ASN A 711 31.05 31.96 26.43
C ASN A 711 30.12 30.97 27.18
N THR A 712 30.07 31.08 28.52
CA THR A 712 29.25 30.24 29.41
C THR A 712 28.20 31.03 30.21
N GLU A 713 27.82 32.23 29.76
CA GLU A 713 26.83 33.08 30.42
C GLU A 713 25.40 32.67 30.03
N GLU A 714 24.52 32.52 31.03
CA GLU A 714 23.12 32.18 30.79
C GLU A 714 22.36 33.33 30.11
N CYS A 715 21.38 32.98 29.26
CA CYS A 715 20.52 33.96 28.60
C CYS A 715 19.07 33.70 28.99
N LEU A 716 18.40 34.67 29.62
CA LEU A 716 17.00 34.53 30.06
C LEU A 716 15.99 34.89 28.94
N VAL A 717 16.47 35.33 27.78
CA VAL A 717 15.70 35.73 26.59
C VAL A 717 16.36 35.19 25.32
N PRO A 718 15.62 35.00 24.20
CA PRO A 718 16.19 34.53 22.94
C PRO A 718 17.33 35.43 22.43
N THR A 719 18.54 34.89 22.42
CA THR A 719 19.75 35.60 21.98
C THR A 719 20.25 35.02 20.66
N MET A 720 20.55 35.88 19.70
CA MET A 720 20.97 35.44 18.36
C MET A 720 22.39 34.86 18.38
N ILE A 721 22.58 33.69 17.74
CA ILE A 721 23.92 33.10 17.53
C ILE A 721 24.62 33.87 16.38
N ARG A 722 25.23 35.01 16.72
CA ARG A 722 25.80 35.96 15.74
C ARG A 722 26.83 35.35 14.81
N SER A 723 27.61 34.37 15.28
CA SER A 723 28.68 33.72 14.52
C SER A 723 28.19 33.07 13.21
N PHE A 724 26.93 32.61 13.13
CA PHE A 724 26.37 32.17 11.84
C PHE A 724 26.18 33.34 10.87
N VAL A 725 25.62 34.46 11.34
CA VAL A 725 25.36 35.66 10.51
C VAL A 725 26.67 36.31 10.07
N GLU A 726 27.64 36.41 10.97
CA GLU A 726 28.98 36.97 10.73
C GLU A 726 29.77 36.17 9.68
N ASN A 727 29.60 34.83 9.65
CA ASN A 727 30.20 33.96 8.64
C ASN A 727 29.29 33.74 7.40
N GLY A 728 28.17 34.47 7.28
CA GLY A 728 27.24 34.37 6.15
C GLY A 728 26.39 33.09 6.08
N ILE A 729 26.48 32.23 7.09
CA ILE A 729 25.77 30.95 7.17
C ILE A 729 24.26 31.19 7.34
N ARG A 730 23.46 30.24 6.83
CA ARG A 730 22.02 30.12 7.10
C ARG A 730 21.72 28.72 7.59
N VAL A 731 20.74 28.57 8.47
CA VAL A 731 20.37 27.30 9.10
C VAL A 731 19.04 26.79 8.55
N LYS A 732 19.01 25.49 8.25
CA LYS A 732 17.86 24.71 7.75
C LYS A 732 17.05 24.11 8.90
N SER A 733 17.73 23.58 9.93
CA SER A 733 17.13 22.88 11.06
C SER A 733 18.04 22.87 12.29
N VAL A 734 17.47 22.83 13.50
CA VAL A 734 18.18 22.76 14.79
C VAL A 734 17.89 21.45 15.54
N ALA A 735 18.81 21.03 16.40
CA ALA A 735 18.63 19.91 17.33
C ALA A 735 19.34 20.20 18.67
N ALA A 736 18.69 19.86 19.78
CA ALA A 736 19.24 19.98 21.13
C ALA A 736 19.29 18.60 21.79
N GLY A 737 20.45 18.24 22.35
CA GLY A 737 20.54 17.19 23.36
C GLY A 737 20.43 17.80 24.76
N SER A 738 20.73 17.03 25.81
CA SER A 738 20.62 17.55 27.18
C SER A 738 21.53 18.77 27.43
N THR A 739 22.82 18.63 27.11
CA THR A 739 23.88 19.62 27.41
C THR A 739 24.71 20.02 26.19
N HIS A 740 24.23 19.68 24.99
CA HIS A 740 24.87 19.99 23.72
C HIS A 740 23.81 20.31 22.66
N SER A 741 24.24 20.89 21.55
CA SER A 741 23.38 21.50 20.55
C SER A 741 23.99 21.34 19.17
N GLY A 742 23.15 21.34 18.13
CA GLY A 742 23.62 21.32 16.76
C GLY A 742 22.61 21.85 15.77
N CYS A 743 23.05 22.02 14.53
CA CYS A 743 22.21 22.42 13.42
C CYS A 743 22.72 21.91 12.07
N ILE A 744 21.82 21.86 11.09
CA ILE A 744 22.16 21.68 9.68
C ILE A 744 22.06 23.04 8.99
N ALA A 745 23.13 23.47 8.33
CA ALA A 745 23.14 24.67 7.51
C ALA A 745 22.34 24.48 6.21
N SER A 746 21.94 25.56 5.54
CA SER A 746 21.28 25.50 4.22
C SER A 746 22.17 24.89 3.12
N SER A 747 23.49 24.80 3.34
CA SER A 747 24.45 24.06 2.52
C SER A 747 24.42 22.54 2.75
N GLY A 748 23.75 22.07 3.80
CA GLY A 748 23.81 20.70 4.30
C GLY A 748 24.96 20.42 5.27
N GLU A 749 25.83 21.38 5.56
CA GLU A 749 26.91 21.24 6.55
C GLU A 749 26.36 21.14 7.99
N ILE A 750 27.01 20.33 8.83
CA ILE A 750 26.63 20.10 10.22
C ILE A 750 27.51 20.96 11.14
N TYR A 751 26.89 21.65 12.09
CA TYR A 751 27.59 22.38 13.16
C TYR A 751 27.12 21.89 14.53
N MET A 752 28.05 21.71 15.47
CA MET A 752 27.80 21.22 16.83
C MET A 752 28.47 22.13 17.86
N TRP A 753 27.86 22.30 19.04
CA TRP A 753 28.42 23.06 20.16
C TRP A 753 27.87 22.56 21.53
N GLY A 754 28.39 23.12 22.62
CA GLY A 754 28.11 22.67 23.98
C GLY A 754 29.04 21.57 24.48
N ASN A 755 28.49 20.63 25.25
CA ASN A 755 29.27 19.58 25.91
C ASN A 755 29.88 18.56 24.91
N GLY A 756 31.19 18.33 24.99
CA GLY A 756 31.93 17.37 24.14
C GLY A 756 32.74 16.32 24.90
N ILE A 757 32.53 16.11 26.20
CA ILE A 757 33.33 15.17 27.01
C ILE A 757 33.23 13.71 26.52
N TYR A 758 32.06 13.31 26.04
CA TYR A 758 31.82 12.00 25.42
C TYR A 758 31.99 12.03 23.90
N GLY A 759 32.48 13.14 23.34
CA GLY A 759 32.69 13.31 21.90
C GLY A 759 31.52 13.88 21.10
N GLN A 760 30.46 14.39 21.73
CA GLN A 760 29.21 14.82 21.06
C GLN A 760 29.39 15.89 19.96
N ILE A 761 30.52 16.62 19.97
CA ILE A 761 30.85 17.64 18.95
C ILE A 761 31.30 17.01 17.63
N GLY A 762 31.76 15.76 17.60
CA GLY A 762 32.15 15.04 16.38
C GLY A 762 33.46 15.51 15.72
N ASN A 763 34.21 16.41 16.35
CA ASN A 763 35.45 17.00 15.82
C ASN A 763 36.74 16.23 16.20
N GLY A 764 36.62 15.07 16.85
CA GLY A 764 37.73 14.25 17.33
C GLY A 764 38.30 14.65 18.70
N ILE A 765 37.77 15.70 19.35
CA ILE A 765 38.36 16.31 20.55
C ILE A 765 37.44 16.14 21.77
N LYS A 766 38.03 15.78 22.92
CA LYS A 766 37.36 15.66 24.23
C LYS A 766 37.23 17.01 24.96
N GLN A 767 36.62 18.01 24.32
CA GLN A 767 36.47 19.36 24.89
C GLN A 767 35.08 19.94 24.60
N HIS A 768 34.62 20.84 25.47
CA HIS A 768 33.41 21.63 25.23
C HIS A 768 33.66 22.64 24.09
N ALA A 769 32.65 22.88 23.26
CA ALA A 769 32.69 23.87 22.18
C ALA A 769 31.78 25.04 22.52
N LEU A 770 32.34 26.21 22.88
CA LEU A 770 31.55 27.37 23.33
C LEU A 770 30.84 28.12 22.19
N ALA A 771 31.17 27.80 20.94
CA ALA A 771 30.57 28.33 19.72
C ALA A 771 30.39 27.20 18.69
N PRO A 772 29.52 27.36 17.67
CA PRO A 772 29.32 26.37 16.60
C PRO A 772 30.62 25.94 15.91
N VAL A 773 30.96 24.64 16.00
CA VAL A 773 32.09 24.00 15.30
C VAL A 773 31.54 23.14 14.18
N ARG A 774 32.10 23.26 12.97
CA ARG A 774 31.70 22.41 11.83
C ARG A 774 32.22 20.98 12.01
N VAL A 775 31.40 19.99 11.67
CA VAL A 775 31.80 18.58 11.66
C VAL A 775 32.53 18.26 10.35
N ASP A 776 33.79 18.66 10.24
CA ASP A 776 34.59 18.56 9.01
C ASP A 776 34.64 17.14 8.40
N ALA A 777 34.57 16.10 9.24
CA ALA A 777 34.50 14.70 8.82
C ALA A 777 33.31 14.35 7.90
N LEU A 778 32.29 15.21 7.85
CA LEU A 778 31.10 15.07 7.00
C LEU A 778 30.87 16.29 6.06
N ALA A 779 31.77 17.27 6.01
CA ALA A 779 31.54 18.53 5.29
C ALA A 779 31.32 18.37 3.76
N SER A 780 31.70 17.24 3.16
CA SER A 780 31.44 16.92 1.76
C SER A 780 30.13 16.15 1.50
N ARG A 781 29.32 15.88 2.54
CA ARG A 781 28.09 15.07 2.46
C ARG A 781 26.92 15.80 3.13
N PRO A 782 25.94 16.31 2.37
CA PRO A 782 24.86 17.12 2.94
C PRO A 782 23.95 16.32 3.88
N ALA A 783 23.66 16.90 5.03
CA ALA A 783 22.78 16.32 6.04
C ALA A 783 21.29 16.59 5.73
N LYS A 784 20.48 15.55 5.89
CA LYS A 784 19.03 15.56 5.75
C LYS A 784 18.34 15.82 7.08
N GLN A 785 18.74 15.09 8.13
CA GLN A 785 18.19 15.18 9.48
C GLN A 785 19.31 14.96 10.51
N LEU A 786 19.29 15.72 11.61
CA LEU A 786 20.17 15.58 12.77
C LEU A 786 19.30 15.24 13.99
N ALA A 787 19.73 14.30 14.82
CA ALA A 787 19.07 13.93 16.07
C ALA A 787 20.10 13.89 17.21
N CYS A 788 19.75 14.48 18.35
CA CYS A 788 20.63 14.62 19.51
C CYS A 788 19.95 14.04 20.75
N GLY A 789 20.46 12.92 21.25
CA GLY A 789 20.01 12.35 22.52
C GLY A 789 20.67 13.04 23.72
N VAL A 790 20.63 12.40 24.89
CA VAL A 790 21.24 12.97 26.11
C VAL A 790 22.73 13.28 25.93
N ASN A 791 23.51 12.30 25.43
CA ASN A 791 24.97 12.37 25.28
C ASN A 791 25.49 11.77 23.95
N HIS A 792 24.62 11.58 22.95
CA HIS A 792 25.00 11.05 21.64
C HIS A 792 24.22 11.70 20.51
N VAL A 793 24.74 11.57 19.29
CA VAL A 793 24.23 12.22 18.09
C VAL A 793 24.12 11.21 16.96
N MET A 794 23.08 11.33 16.16
CA MET A 794 22.95 10.69 14.85
C MET A 794 22.70 11.74 13.78
N VAL A 795 23.20 11.48 12.58
CA VAL A 795 22.81 12.21 11.37
C VAL A 795 22.42 11.24 10.27
N LEU A 796 21.34 11.58 9.57
CA LEU A 796 20.92 10.99 8.32
C LEU A 796 21.35 11.93 7.20
N LEU A 797 22.12 11.43 6.25
CA LEU A 797 22.57 12.19 5.09
C LEU A 797 21.53 12.14 3.96
N GLU A 798 21.59 13.08 3.01
CA GLU A 798 20.67 13.09 1.85
C GLU A 798 20.91 11.88 0.92
N ASP A 799 22.06 11.20 1.03
CA ASP A 799 22.37 9.91 0.39
C ASP A 799 21.78 8.68 1.12
N GLY A 800 21.04 8.89 2.21
CA GLY A 800 20.37 7.85 3.00
C GLY A 800 21.24 7.16 4.04
N ILE A 801 22.56 7.39 4.06
CA ILE A 801 23.46 6.75 5.01
C ILE A 801 23.42 7.46 6.37
N VAL A 802 23.45 6.65 7.44
CA VAL A 802 23.43 7.12 8.84
C VAL A 802 24.82 7.07 9.45
N PHE A 803 25.19 8.14 10.16
CA PHE A 803 26.37 8.21 11.01
C PHE A 803 25.97 8.50 12.45
N SER A 804 26.77 8.04 13.41
CA SER A 804 26.59 8.24 14.85
C SER A 804 27.90 8.57 15.57
N TRP A 805 27.82 9.34 16.67
CA TRP A 805 28.94 9.65 17.56
C TRP A 805 28.46 10.13 18.94
N GLY A 806 29.40 10.41 19.86
CA GLY A 806 29.15 10.70 21.26
C GLY A 806 29.30 9.45 22.14
N ALA A 807 28.57 9.40 23.26
CA ALA A 807 28.66 8.32 24.23
C ALA A 807 28.32 6.95 23.62
N GLY A 808 29.14 5.94 23.89
CA GLY A 808 28.98 4.58 23.35
C GLY A 808 28.12 3.66 24.22
N THR A 809 27.98 3.96 25.52
CA THR A 809 27.42 3.04 26.54
C THR A 809 26.06 2.44 26.16
N TYR A 810 25.89 1.16 26.49
CA TYR A 810 24.76 0.30 26.07
C TYR A 810 24.65 0.10 24.55
N GLY A 811 25.69 0.46 23.78
CA GLY A 811 25.73 0.27 22.33
C GLY A 811 24.86 1.24 21.53
N ARG A 812 24.41 2.35 22.15
CA ARG A 812 23.48 3.35 21.58
C ARG A 812 23.88 3.93 20.21
N LEU A 813 25.14 3.79 19.83
CA LEU A 813 25.67 4.24 18.54
C LEU A 813 25.39 3.24 17.39
N GLY A 814 25.04 1.98 17.68
CA GLY A 814 24.64 0.97 16.67
C GLY A 814 25.81 0.37 15.88
N VAL A 815 27.05 0.63 16.31
CA VAL A 815 28.30 0.30 15.59
C VAL A 815 29.01 -0.96 16.12
N LYS A 816 28.26 -1.86 16.80
CA LYS A 816 28.76 -3.10 17.43
C LYS A 816 29.87 -2.85 18.47
N SER A 817 29.79 -1.72 19.16
CA SER A 817 30.73 -1.31 20.21
C SER A 817 30.03 -0.39 21.21
N GLU A 818 30.48 -0.44 22.48
CA GLU A 818 30.02 0.45 23.55
C GLU A 818 31.01 1.59 23.86
N SER A 819 32.04 1.76 23.02
CA SER A 819 33.06 2.80 23.21
C SER A 819 32.64 4.16 22.67
N ASP A 820 32.97 5.23 23.41
CA ASP A 820 32.66 6.62 23.04
C ASP A 820 33.36 7.03 21.73
N LEU A 821 32.59 7.54 20.77
CA LEU A 821 33.09 7.99 19.48
C LEU A 821 33.18 9.50 19.41
N HIS A 822 34.38 10.00 19.09
CA HIS A 822 34.70 11.43 19.11
C HIS A 822 34.57 12.08 17.72
N SER A 823 34.38 11.25 16.68
CA SER A 823 34.10 11.63 15.30
C SER A 823 32.99 10.73 14.74
N PRO A 824 32.20 11.19 13.76
CA PRO A 824 31.15 10.39 13.12
C PRO A 824 31.66 9.04 12.59
N LYS A 825 31.04 7.93 13.00
CA LYS A 825 31.21 6.60 12.38
C LYS A 825 29.91 6.18 11.68
N MET A 826 30.03 5.54 10.52
CA MET A 826 28.88 4.98 9.81
C MET A 826 28.23 3.85 10.60
N VAL A 827 26.89 3.83 10.65
CA VAL A 827 26.12 2.70 11.19
C VAL A 827 26.02 1.63 10.10
N GLU A 828 27.07 0.80 9.97
CA GLU A 828 27.27 -0.17 8.88
C GLU A 828 26.04 -1.05 8.60
N PHE A 829 25.30 -1.45 9.64
CA PHE A 829 24.06 -2.24 9.53
C PHE A 829 22.95 -1.55 8.71
N LEU A 830 22.92 -0.22 8.66
CA LEU A 830 21.93 0.57 7.91
C LEU A 830 22.41 0.95 6.50
N SER A 831 23.63 0.56 6.11
CA SER A 831 24.23 0.99 4.83
C SER A 831 23.53 0.47 3.57
N ASP A 832 22.75 -0.61 3.67
CA ASP A 832 21.89 -1.14 2.61
C ASP A 832 20.39 -0.86 2.83
N LYS A 833 20.04 -0.01 3.82
CA LYS A 833 18.67 0.32 4.21
C LYS A 833 18.29 1.72 3.75
N SER A 834 17.09 1.85 3.19
CA SER A 834 16.50 3.14 2.83
C SER A 834 15.96 3.85 4.08
N VAL A 835 16.84 4.41 4.91
CA VAL A 835 16.47 5.14 6.12
C VAL A 835 15.72 6.44 5.76
N ARG A 836 14.49 6.58 6.26
CA ARG A 836 13.67 7.78 6.04
C ARG A 836 13.92 8.86 7.08
N ASN A 837 13.93 8.45 8.35
CA ASN A 837 14.00 9.30 9.54
C ASN A 837 14.78 8.60 10.65
N ILE A 838 15.45 9.40 11.48
CA ILE A 838 16.22 8.96 12.67
C ILE A 838 15.69 9.66 13.92
N ASP A 839 15.99 9.10 15.09
CA ASP A 839 15.74 9.75 16.39
C ASP A 839 16.68 9.23 17.51
N CYS A 840 16.86 10.00 18.59
CA CYS A 840 17.79 9.72 19.69
C CYS A 840 17.21 10.13 21.05
N GLY A 841 17.15 9.17 22.00
CA GLY A 841 16.68 9.42 23.36
C GLY A 841 17.78 9.36 24.42
N GLY A 842 17.42 8.91 25.63
CA GLY A 842 18.32 8.95 26.79
C GLY A 842 19.52 8.02 26.71
N SER A 843 19.27 6.74 26.45
CA SER A 843 20.30 5.72 26.21
C SER A 843 20.04 4.86 24.96
N GLN A 844 19.16 5.35 24.08
CA GLN A 844 18.68 4.61 22.93
C GLN A 844 18.64 5.47 21.68
N SER A 845 18.58 4.78 20.54
CA SER A 845 18.52 5.33 19.20
C SER A 845 17.49 4.57 18.38
N ALA A 846 16.87 5.23 17.43
CA ALA A 846 15.86 4.64 16.59
C ALA A 846 15.91 5.18 15.15
N CYS A 847 15.36 4.41 14.21
CA CYS A 847 15.12 4.90 12.85
C CYS A 847 13.95 4.21 12.18
N VAL A 848 13.30 4.92 11.25
CA VAL A 848 12.31 4.35 10.33
C VAL A 848 13.02 4.05 9.01
N CYS A 849 13.07 2.78 8.62
CA CYS A 849 13.49 2.37 7.28
C CYS A 849 12.26 2.16 6.39
N ALA A 850 12.38 2.41 5.09
CA ALA A 850 11.40 1.89 4.13
C ALA A 850 11.44 0.36 4.15
N HIS A 851 10.27 -0.29 4.14
CA HIS A 851 10.20 -1.75 4.21
C HIS A 851 10.93 -2.41 3.02
N GLN A 852 12.01 -3.12 3.33
CA GLN A 852 12.84 -3.78 2.33
C GLN A 852 12.31 -5.18 2.02
N TRP A 853 11.47 -5.29 0.99
CA TRP A 853 11.07 -6.57 0.43
C TRP A 853 12.30 -7.27 -0.17
N VAL A 854 12.63 -8.47 0.32
CA VAL A 854 13.74 -9.26 -0.22
C VAL A 854 13.34 -9.77 -1.61
N PRO A 855 14.07 -9.45 -2.69
CA PRO A 855 13.71 -9.91 -4.03
C PRO A 855 13.92 -11.42 -4.23
N ASP A 856 13.06 -12.05 -5.04
CA ASP A 856 13.18 -13.48 -5.42
C ASP A 856 14.58 -13.85 -5.94
N LYS A 857 15.27 -12.92 -6.61
CA LYS A 857 16.63 -13.13 -7.14
C LYS A 857 17.71 -13.30 -6.05
N ASP A 858 17.54 -12.66 -4.90
CA ASP A 858 18.55 -12.59 -3.83
C ASP A 858 18.33 -13.66 -2.74
N CYS A 859 17.38 -14.58 -2.96
CA CYS A 859 17.04 -15.62 -1.99
C CYS A 859 17.06 -17.02 -2.62
N HIS A 860 18.13 -17.75 -2.35
CA HIS A 860 18.31 -19.14 -2.80
C HIS A 860 17.75 -20.17 -1.81
N ASN A 861 17.62 -19.82 -0.51
CA ASN A 861 17.22 -20.75 0.56
C ASN A 861 16.04 -20.21 1.39
N CYS A 862 15.19 -21.12 1.89
CA CYS A 862 14.05 -20.77 2.73
C CYS A 862 14.47 -20.18 4.08
N MET A 863 14.01 -18.97 4.42
CA MET A 863 14.39 -18.24 5.64
C MET A 863 13.93 -18.85 6.99
N ASP A 864 13.27 -20.03 6.98
CA ASP A 864 12.80 -20.75 8.18
C ASP A 864 13.51 -22.09 8.34
N CYS A 865 13.54 -22.93 7.28
CA CYS A 865 14.19 -24.25 7.31
C CYS A 865 15.56 -24.33 6.63
N ASN A 866 16.11 -23.20 6.14
CA ASN A 866 17.36 -23.04 5.41
C ASN A 866 17.60 -23.96 4.18
N LEU A 867 16.62 -24.76 3.77
CA LEU A 867 16.70 -25.61 2.59
C LEU A 867 16.50 -24.81 1.31
N ALA A 868 17.34 -25.08 0.31
CA ALA A 868 17.34 -24.44 -1.01
C ALA A 868 15.97 -24.51 -1.70
N PHE A 869 15.58 -23.42 -2.36
CA PHE A 869 14.41 -23.39 -3.24
C PHE A 869 14.68 -24.20 -4.51
N THR A 870 13.66 -24.91 -4.97
CA THR A 870 13.70 -25.75 -6.19
C THR A 870 12.39 -25.58 -6.94
N PHE A 871 12.26 -26.20 -8.12
CA PHE A 871 11.02 -26.11 -8.89
C PHE A 871 9.78 -26.62 -8.10
N LEU A 872 9.93 -27.69 -7.31
CA LEU A 872 8.92 -28.12 -6.33
C LEU A 872 8.89 -27.21 -5.11
N ARG A 873 10.05 -26.93 -4.51
CA ARG A 873 10.17 -26.11 -3.29
C ARG A 873 10.12 -24.63 -3.67
N ARG A 874 8.95 -24.18 -4.12
CA ARG A 874 8.73 -22.80 -4.58
C ARG A 874 8.87 -21.77 -3.46
N ARG A 875 9.29 -20.57 -3.86
CA ARG A 875 9.33 -19.34 -3.05
C ARG A 875 7.91 -18.84 -2.75
N HIS A 876 7.69 -18.40 -1.52
CA HIS A 876 6.48 -17.73 -1.08
C HIS A 876 6.82 -16.60 -0.11
N HIS A 877 6.40 -15.39 -0.48
CA HIS A 877 6.51 -14.20 0.36
C HIS A 877 5.54 -14.25 1.53
N CYS A 878 6.06 -14.09 2.75
CA CYS A 878 5.25 -13.91 3.94
C CYS A 878 4.64 -12.50 3.93
N ARG A 879 3.31 -12.39 3.83
CA ARG A 879 2.58 -11.11 3.83
C ARG A 879 2.52 -10.41 5.21
N TYR A 880 3.41 -10.78 6.14
CA TYR A 880 3.61 -10.12 7.45
C TYR A 880 5.09 -9.90 7.83
N CYS A 881 6.07 -10.52 7.16
CA CYS A 881 7.50 -10.22 7.39
C CYS A 881 8.33 -9.96 6.12
N GLY A 882 7.70 -9.93 4.93
CA GLY A 882 8.35 -9.66 3.64
C GLY A 882 9.18 -10.83 3.11
N GLY A 883 9.88 -11.55 4.01
CA GLY A 883 10.79 -12.63 3.70
C GLY A 883 10.20 -13.81 2.93
N ILE A 884 11.11 -14.61 2.37
CA ILE A 884 10.81 -15.69 1.41
C ILE A 884 10.95 -17.06 2.08
N PHE A 885 9.91 -17.88 1.94
CA PHE A 885 9.77 -19.17 2.61
C PHE A 885 9.22 -20.22 1.66
N CYS A 886 9.44 -21.52 1.94
CA CYS A 886 8.86 -22.60 1.15
C CYS A 886 7.40 -22.90 1.56
N GLY A 887 6.70 -23.72 0.76
CA GLY A 887 5.29 -24.07 1.00
C GLY A 887 5.03 -24.64 2.40
N SER A 888 5.91 -25.52 2.88
CA SER A 888 5.84 -26.12 4.22
C SER A 888 6.06 -25.12 5.36
N CYS A 889 6.85 -24.08 5.10
CA CYS A 889 7.15 -22.98 6.03
C CYS A 889 6.12 -21.84 5.97
N THR A 890 5.12 -21.95 5.09
CA THR A 890 4.01 -20.99 4.89
C THR A 890 2.68 -21.72 4.72
N ASN A 891 2.48 -22.81 5.45
CA ASN A 891 1.36 -23.73 5.22
C ASN A 891 0.00 -23.21 5.71
N LYS A 892 -0.04 -22.03 6.35
CA LYS A 892 -1.25 -21.39 6.90
C LYS A 892 -1.48 -20.00 6.32
N ARG A 893 -2.73 -19.55 6.42
CA ARG A 893 -3.18 -18.20 6.12
C ARG A 893 -3.86 -17.61 7.35
N ILE A 894 -3.79 -16.29 7.51
CA ILE A 894 -4.48 -15.55 8.57
C ILE A 894 -4.86 -14.17 8.04
N SER A 895 -5.96 -13.61 8.50
CA SER A 895 -6.38 -12.25 8.12
C SER A 895 -5.45 -11.23 8.77
N VAL A 896 -4.92 -10.30 7.98
CA VAL A 896 -4.06 -9.21 8.45
C VAL A 896 -4.77 -7.90 8.18
N LEU A 897 -5.28 -7.26 9.23
CA LEU A 897 -6.30 -6.18 9.20
C LEU A 897 -5.91 -4.87 8.46
N ARG A 898 -4.71 -4.75 7.89
CA ARG A 898 -4.11 -3.46 7.50
C ARG A 898 -4.50 -2.88 6.14
N PHE A 899 -5.38 -3.53 5.39
CA PHE A 899 -5.71 -3.10 4.02
C PHE A 899 -7.22 -3.00 3.75
N GLY A 900 -8.07 -3.02 4.77
CA GLY A 900 -9.52 -3.12 4.62
C GLY A 900 -10.02 -4.48 4.10
N HIS A 901 -9.11 -5.37 3.68
CA HIS A 901 -9.41 -6.74 3.28
C HIS A 901 -9.58 -7.66 4.50
N SER A 902 -10.68 -8.40 4.51
CA SER A 902 -10.97 -9.51 5.43
C SER A 902 -10.10 -10.75 5.20
N ASP A 903 -9.48 -10.87 4.03
CA ASP A 903 -9.15 -12.16 3.44
C ASP A 903 -7.86 -12.78 4.04
N PRO A 904 -7.85 -14.09 4.36
CA PRO A 904 -6.66 -14.73 4.91
C PRO A 904 -5.47 -14.75 3.93
N VAL A 905 -4.42 -13.99 4.27
CA VAL A 905 -3.16 -13.90 3.52
C VAL A 905 -2.15 -14.96 3.98
N ARG A 906 -1.27 -15.39 3.08
CA ARG A 906 -0.20 -16.37 3.38
C ARG A 906 0.90 -15.69 4.21
N VAL A 907 1.23 -16.29 5.34
CA VAL A 907 2.33 -15.88 6.24
C VAL A 907 3.23 -17.08 6.55
N CYS A 908 4.45 -16.87 7.04
CA CYS A 908 5.31 -17.96 7.47
C CYS A 908 4.88 -18.52 8.84
N ASN A 909 5.34 -19.72 9.17
CA ASN A 909 4.93 -20.44 10.37
C ASN A 909 5.17 -19.65 11.68
N ASN A 910 6.28 -18.90 11.76
CA ASN A 910 6.59 -18.03 12.90
C ASN A 910 5.62 -16.84 12.98
N CYS A 911 5.41 -16.12 11.88
CA CYS A 911 4.45 -15.03 11.79
C CYS A 911 3.00 -15.48 12.07
N TYR A 912 2.61 -16.68 11.64
CA TYR A 912 1.33 -17.27 12.01
C TYR A 912 1.21 -17.45 13.53
N GLN A 913 2.24 -17.94 14.22
CA GLN A 913 2.21 -18.09 15.68
C GLN A 913 2.19 -16.76 16.44
N ILE A 914 2.73 -15.69 15.87
CA ILE A 914 2.64 -14.33 16.42
C ILE A 914 1.22 -13.76 16.23
N LEU A 915 0.65 -13.92 15.04
CA LEU A 915 -0.66 -13.37 14.68
C LEU A 915 -1.82 -14.15 15.30
N ALA A 916 -1.75 -15.49 15.39
CA ALA A 916 -2.78 -16.34 15.98
C ALA A 916 -2.76 -16.36 17.53
N LYS A 917 -2.06 -15.41 18.15
CA LYS A 917 -2.05 -15.12 19.61
C LYS A 917 -2.50 -13.68 19.92
N LYS A 918 -2.92 -12.93 18.91
CA LYS A 918 -3.53 -11.60 19.00
C LYS A 918 -5.01 -11.71 18.60
#